data_AF-A0A259M2U2-F1
#
_entry.id   AF-A0A259M2U2-F1
#
_cell.length_a   1.000
_cell.length_b   1.000
_cell.length_c   1.000
_cell.angle_alpha   90.00
_cell.angle_beta   90.00
_cell.angle_gamma   90.00
#
_symmetry.space_group_name_H-M   'P 1'
#
loop_
_entity.id
_entity.type
_entity.pdbx_description
1 polymer ?
#
loop_
_entity_poly.entity_id
_entity_poly.type
_entity_poly.pdbx_seq_one_letter_code
_entity_poly.pdbx_strand_id
1 'polypeptide(L)'
;MKFRFPIVIIDEDFRSENSSGLGIRAMAEAIEKEGFEVLGVTSYGDLSKFAQQQSRASAFVLSIDDEEFSPGPDLDPAVVNLRNFIEEVRWKNEDVPIYVYGETKTSRHLPNDILRELHGFIHMFEDTPEFVARHIIREAKTYLEGIQPPFFKALLDYAEDGSYSWHCPGHSGGVAFLKSPIGQMYHQFYGENMLRADVCNSVEELGQLLDHNGAIGASERNAARIFNADHCFFVTNGTSTSNKMVWHHTVAPGDVVLVDRNCHKSILHSIIMTGAIPVFLKPTRNHWGIIGPIQQSAFEVEAIKARIRANPLLEGVDPDTVKPRIMTLTQSTYDGVLYNTETIKGLLDGYVDNLHFDEAWLPHASFHPFYGNFHSMGRKRARPKHSVTYATQSLHKLLAGISQASHVLVQDSQDTPLDRHLFNEAYLMHTSTSPQYSIIASCDVAAAMMEPPGGTALVEESIMESLDFRRAMRKVDEEYGDDDWWFKVWGPDDLTEEGIGNTKDWVLKRTDADGVQAADGEDSWHGFGDMAPGFNMLDPIKATIITPGLNLDGRFEDTGIPASIVTKYLVEHGVVVEKTGLYSFFIMFTIGITKGRWNTLLTALQQFKDDHAKNQPMWRSMPEFCAKHPRYENMGLRDLCQHVHQ
;
A
#
# COMPACT_ATOMS: atom_id res chain seq x y z
N MET A 1 16.27 -24.62 0.24
CA MET A 1 15.32 -24.16 -0.80
C MET A 1 16.11 -23.47 -1.91
N LYS A 2 15.68 -23.40 -3.19
CA LYS A 2 16.41 -22.61 -4.21
C LYS A 2 15.68 -21.31 -4.54
N PHE A 3 16.13 -20.21 -3.91
CA PHE A 3 15.73 -18.86 -4.31
C PHE A 3 16.38 -18.48 -5.65
N ARG A 4 15.65 -17.77 -6.51
CA ARG A 4 16.12 -17.37 -7.85
C ARG A 4 16.30 -15.86 -7.93
N PHE A 5 17.49 -15.41 -7.53
CA PHE A 5 17.94 -14.03 -7.62
C PHE A 5 19.18 -13.94 -8.51
N PRO A 6 19.02 -13.67 -9.82
CA PRO A 6 20.15 -13.67 -10.75
C PRO A 6 21.16 -12.56 -10.46
N ILE A 7 22.41 -12.81 -10.84
CA ILE A 7 23.43 -11.77 -10.99
C ILE A 7 23.27 -11.20 -12.40
N VAL A 8 23.06 -9.89 -12.49
CA VAL A 8 22.87 -9.20 -13.76
C VAL A 8 24.20 -8.69 -14.26
N ILE A 9 24.55 -9.06 -15.49
CA ILE A 9 25.75 -8.59 -16.18
C ILE A 9 25.30 -7.73 -17.36
N ILE A 10 25.69 -6.46 -17.36
CA ILE A 10 25.41 -5.50 -18.43
C ILE A 10 26.73 -5.20 -19.13
N ASP A 11 26.84 -5.65 -20.38
CA ASP A 11 28.04 -5.50 -21.19
C ASP A 11 27.69 -5.52 -22.67
N GLU A 12 28.13 -4.50 -23.42
CA GLU A 12 27.88 -4.38 -24.87
C GLU A 12 28.44 -5.59 -25.63
N ASP A 13 29.56 -6.13 -25.15
CA ASP A 13 30.26 -7.24 -25.76
C ASP A 13 29.85 -8.62 -25.25
N PHE A 14 28.81 -8.70 -24.42
CA PHE A 14 28.40 -9.97 -23.79
C PHE A 14 28.09 -11.06 -24.84
N ARG A 15 27.71 -10.68 -26.07
CA ARG A 15 27.46 -11.59 -27.21
C ARG A 15 28.52 -11.51 -28.32
N SER A 16 29.56 -10.69 -28.17
CA SER A 16 30.66 -10.52 -29.13
C SER A 16 31.72 -11.62 -28.98
N GLU A 17 32.36 -12.03 -30.08
CA GLU A 17 33.46 -13.01 -30.07
C GLU A 17 34.85 -12.37 -29.80
N ASN A 18 34.88 -11.14 -29.28
CA ASN A 18 36.12 -10.45 -28.92
C ASN A 18 36.62 -10.86 -27.51
N SER A 19 37.82 -10.39 -27.15
CA SER A 19 38.46 -10.74 -25.88
C SER A 19 37.63 -10.32 -24.66
N SER A 20 37.00 -9.14 -24.71
CA SER A 20 36.11 -8.62 -23.67
C SER A 20 34.90 -9.54 -23.46
N GLY A 21 34.16 -9.84 -24.54
CA GLY A 21 33.01 -10.73 -24.51
C GLY A 21 33.34 -12.17 -24.08
N LEU A 22 34.52 -12.69 -24.43
CA LEU A 22 34.98 -14.00 -23.95
C LEU A 22 35.29 -13.99 -22.45
N GLY A 23 35.95 -12.93 -21.94
CA GLY A 23 36.30 -12.79 -20.53
C GLY A 23 35.06 -12.75 -19.64
N ILE A 24 34.06 -11.94 -20.01
CA ILE A 24 32.87 -11.78 -19.19
C ILE A 24 31.96 -13.01 -19.22
N ARG A 25 31.89 -13.73 -20.36
CA ARG A 25 31.16 -15.01 -20.45
C ARG A 25 31.84 -16.10 -19.65
N ALA A 26 33.17 -16.15 -19.61
CA ALA A 26 33.88 -17.09 -18.74
C ALA A 26 33.56 -16.83 -17.25
N MET A 27 33.44 -15.56 -16.84
CA MET A 27 32.97 -15.19 -15.50
C MET A 27 31.51 -15.61 -15.27
N ALA A 28 30.61 -15.36 -16.24
CA ALA A 28 29.21 -15.79 -16.16
C ALA A 28 29.09 -17.31 -15.98
N GLU A 29 29.80 -18.10 -16.78
CA GLU A 29 29.85 -19.57 -16.68
C GLU A 29 30.41 -20.02 -15.32
N ALA A 30 31.42 -19.33 -14.79
CA ALA A 30 31.96 -19.62 -13.46
C ALA A 30 30.93 -19.36 -12.35
N ILE A 31 30.12 -18.30 -12.45
CA ILE A 31 29.02 -18.01 -11.53
C ILE A 31 27.93 -19.10 -11.61
N GLU A 32 27.55 -19.49 -12.83
CA GLU A 32 26.54 -20.55 -13.05
C GLU A 32 26.98 -21.91 -12.49
N LYS A 33 28.28 -22.23 -12.62
CA LYS A 33 28.87 -23.46 -12.09
C LYS A 33 28.82 -23.54 -10.56
N GLU A 34 28.85 -22.40 -9.87
CA GLU A 34 28.67 -22.31 -8.41
C GLU A 34 27.18 -22.28 -8.01
N GLY A 35 26.25 -22.38 -8.98
CA GLY A 35 24.82 -22.60 -8.77
C GLY A 35 23.93 -21.37 -8.82
N PHE A 36 24.49 -20.19 -9.10
CA PHE A 36 23.76 -18.93 -9.26
C PHE A 36 23.23 -18.76 -10.70
N GLU A 37 22.15 -18.00 -10.86
CA GLU A 37 21.61 -17.67 -12.18
C GLU A 37 22.29 -16.38 -12.68
N VAL A 38 22.62 -16.31 -13.96
CA VAL A 38 23.19 -15.11 -14.58
C VAL A 38 22.26 -14.58 -15.66
N LEU A 39 22.05 -13.27 -15.67
CA LEU A 39 21.31 -12.58 -16.73
C LEU A 39 22.25 -11.62 -17.46
N GLY A 40 22.68 -12.02 -18.67
CA GLY A 40 23.51 -11.17 -19.54
C GLY A 40 22.69 -10.30 -20.48
N VAL A 41 22.95 -8.99 -20.48
CA VAL A 41 22.27 -7.98 -21.31
C VAL A 41 23.30 -7.15 -22.08
N THR A 42 22.96 -6.80 -23.33
CA THR A 42 23.91 -6.30 -24.36
C THR A 42 23.79 -4.82 -24.73
N SER A 43 22.90 -4.03 -24.11
CA SER A 43 22.80 -2.62 -24.50
C SER A 43 22.44 -1.70 -23.35
N TYR A 44 23.02 -0.50 -23.40
CA TYR A 44 22.83 0.64 -22.52
C TYR A 44 21.57 1.49 -22.80
N GLY A 45 20.67 1.05 -23.71
CA GLY A 45 19.63 1.91 -24.30
C GLY A 45 18.74 2.67 -23.30
N ASP A 46 18.27 2.03 -22.22
CA ASP A 46 17.57 2.71 -21.12
C ASP A 46 17.77 1.94 -19.80
N LEU A 47 18.98 2.04 -19.26
CA LEU A 47 19.41 1.45 -17.98
C LEU A 47 18.41 1.71 -16.85
N SER A 48 17.76 2.89 -16.86
CA SER A 48 16.76 3.30 -15.89
C SER A 48 15.55 2.35 -15.86
N LYS A 49 14.95 2.06 -17.02
CA LYS A 49 13.79 1.17 -17.15
C LYS A 49 14.15 -0.28 -16.86
N PHE A 50 15.37 -0.69 -17.17
CA PHE A 50 15.85 -2.03 -16.86
C PHE A 50 16.07 -2.22 -15.35
N ALA A 51 16.73 -1.27 -14.68
CA ALA A 51 16.91 -1.27 -13.23
C ALA A 51 15.55 -1.32 -12.50
N GLN A 52 14.56 -0.54 -12.98
CA GLN A 52 13.21 -0.54 -12.42
C GLN A 52 12.48 -1.89 -12.52
N GLN A 53 12.81 -2.72 -13.52
CA GLN A 53 12.18 -4.03 -13.75
C GLN A 53 12.91 -5.19 -13.04
N GLN A 54 14.16 -5.01 -12.62
CA GLN A 54 14.99 -6.06 -12.03
C GLN A 54 15.03 -6.02 -10.50
N SER A 55 13.86 -6.02 -9.84
CA SER A 55 13.75 -6.21 -8.37
C SER A 55 14.28 -7.57 -7.88
N ARG A 56 14.66 -8.45 -8.80
CA ARG A 56 15.15 -9.80 -8.53
C ARG A 56 16.67 -9.93 -8.64
N ALA A 57 17.39 -8.86 -8.96
CA ALA A 57 18.85 -8.90 -9.04
C ALA A 57 19.48 -9.06 -7.64
N SER A 58 20.47 -9.95 -7.51
CA SER A 58 21.28 -10.08 -6.29
C SER A 58 22.61 -9.33 -6.34
N ALA A 59 23.06 -8.97 -7.54
CA ALA A 59 24.18 -8.06 -7.80
C ALA A 59 24.11 -7.57 -9.25
N PHE A 60 24.75 -6.43 -9.52
CA PHE A 60 24.97 -5.88 -10.86
C PHE A 60 26.45 -5.83 -11.19
N VAL A 61 26.81 -6.24 -12.40
CA VAL A 61 28.14 -6.07 -12.98
C VAL A 61 28.00 -5.25 -14.26
N LEU A 62 28.64 -4.08 -14.28
CA LEU A 62 28.60 -3.14 -15.39
C LEU A 62 29.97 -3.13 -16.06
N SER A 63 30.01 -3.44 -17.35
CA SER A 63 31.22 -3.25 -18.14
C SER A 63 31.43 -1.77 -18.43
N ILE A 64 32.67 -1.31 -18.48
CA ILE A 64 33.02 0.03 -18.94
C ILE A 64 34.33 -0.08 -19.73
N ASP A 65 34.30 0.41 -20.96
CA ASP A 65 35.46 0.37 -21.86
C ASP A 65 36.35 1.62 -21.70
N ASP A 66 37.67 1.42 -21.82
CA ASP A 66 38.66 2.49 -21.62
C ASP A 66 38.55 3.62 -22.68
N GLU A 67 37.94 3.34 -23.84
CA GLU A 67 37.66 4.27 -24.94
C GLU A 67 36.48 5.22 -24.64
N GLU A 68 35.65 4.90 -23.64
CA GLU A 68 34.51 5.74 -23.25
C GLU A 68 34.91 6.95 -22.38
N PHE A 69 36.18 7.03 -21.97
CA PHE A 69 36.73 8.11 -21.16
C PHE A 69 37.62 9.06 -21.98
N SER A 70 37.14 10.27 -22.24
CA SER A 70 37.83 11.33 -22.95
C SER A 70 38.59 12.26 -21.99
N PRO A 71 39.85 12.64 -22.27
CA PRO A 71 40.53 13.69 -21.51
C PRO A 71 39.94 15.07 -21.86
N GLY A 72 38.91 15.49 -21.12
CA GLY A 72 38.24 16.79 -21.27
C GLY A 72 37.74 17.35 -19.93
N PRO A 73 37.27 18.62 -19.89
CA PRO A 73 36.69 19.23 -18.69
C PRO A 73 35.26 18.75 -18.38
N ASP A 74 34.57 18.15 -19.35
CA ASP A 74 33.20 17.64 -19.22
C ASP A 74 33.19 16.17 -18.77
N LEU A 75 32.15 15.75 -18.04
CA LEU A 75 31.96 14.36 -17.60
C LEU A 75 31.67 13.46 -18.81
N ASP A 76 32.39 12.34 -18.90
CA ASP A 76 32.22 11.36 -19.96
C ASP A 76 30.80 10.76 -20.00
N PRO A 77 30.23 10.49 -21.18
CA PRO A 77 28.89 9.90 -21.31
C PRO A 77 28.71 8.59 -20.52
N ALA A 78 29.74 7.75 -20.45
CA ALA A 78 29.73 6.53 -19.65
C ALA A 78 29.60 6.81 -18.14
N VAL A 79 30.24 7.85 -17.65
CA VAL A 79 30.13 8.29 -16.24
C VAL A 79 28.73 8.80 -15.94
N VAL A 80 28.11 9.53 -16.87
CA VAL A 80 26.72 9.99 -16.75
C VAL A 80 25.76 8.81 -16.74
N ASN A 81 25.91 7.85 -17.65
CA ASN A 81 25.07 6.66 -17.71
C ASN A 81 25.22 5.78 -16.46
N LEU A 82 26.45 5.60 -15.97
CA LEU A 82 26.73 4.89 -14.73
C LEU A 82 26.08 5.57 -13.52
N ARG A 83 26.20 6.91 -13.43
CA ARG A 83 25.57 7.68 -12.35
C ARG A 83 24.05 7.51 -12.40
N ASN A 84 23.42 7.69 -13.56
CA ASN A 84 21.98 7.53 -13.72
C ASN A 84 21.51 6.11 -13.34
N PHE A 85 22.28 5.08 -13.71
CA PHE A 85 21.96 3.71 -13.32
C PHE A 85 22.05 3.50 -11.80
N ILE A 86 23.13 3.97 -11.18
CA ILE A 86 23.30 3.87 -9.72
C ILE A 86 22.18 4.62 -9.01
N GLU A 87 21.83 5.83 -9.45
CA GLU A 87 20.74 6.62 -8.87
C GLU A 87 19.40 5.87 -8.94
N GLU A 88 19.08 5.24 -10.08
CA GLU A 88 17.85 4.45 -10.26
C GLU A 88 17.84 3.17 -9.40
N VAL A 89 18.98 2.48 -9.29
CA VAL A 89 19.10 1.30 -8.43
C VAL A 89 18.97 1.69 -6.96
N ARG A 90 19.68 2.73 -6.53
CA ARG A 90 19.69 3.24 -5.16
C ARG A 90 18.37 3.87 -4.75
N TRP A 91 17.58 4.37 -5.71
CA TRP A 91 16.22 4.85 -5.46
C TRP A 91 15.31 3.75 -4.88
N LYS A 92 15.49 2.49 -5.29
CA LYS A 92 14.74 1.35 -4.72
C LYS A 92 15.51 0.55 -3.69
N ASN A 93 16.85 0.52 -3.78
CA ASN A 93 17.68 -0.44 -3.06
C ASN A 93 19.05 0.14 -2.72
N GLU A 94 19.23 0.47 -1.45
CA GLU A 94 20.47 1.07 -0.93
C GLU A 94 21.66 0.09 -0.97
N ASP A 95 21.40 -1.21 -0.77
CA ASP A 95 22.46 -2.18 -0.42
C ASP A 95 22.84 -3.15 -1.53
N VAL A 96 22.13 -3.18 -2.66
CA VAL A 96 22.45 -4.15 -3.73
C VAL A 96 23.89 -3.94 -4.24
N PRO A 97 24.71 -5.01 -4.32
CA PRO A 97 26.08 -4.91 -4.81
C PRO A 97 26.16 -4.46 -6.27
N ILE A 98 26.99 -3.46 -6.54
CA ILE A 98 27.28 -2.96 -7.90
C ILE A 98 28.79 -3.03 -8.14
N TYR A 99 29.19 -3.72 -9.20
CA TYR A 99 30.58 -3.88 -9.62
C TYR A 99 30.80 -3.23 -10.98
N VAL A 100 32.01 -2.71 -11.18
CA VAL A 100 32.50 -2.27 -12.49
C VAL A 100 33.51 -3.28 -13.01
N TYR A 101 33.37 -3.68 -14.27
CA TYR A 101 34.23 -4.59 -14.99
C TYR A 101 34.94 -3.82 -16.12
N GLY A 102 36.28 -3.91 -16.22
CA GLY A 102 37.02 -3.17 -17.25
C GLY A 102 38.51 -3.51 -17.35
N GLU A 103 39.17 -2.95 -18.37
CA GLU A 103 40.54 -3.31 -18.79
C GLU A 103 41.65 -2.67 -17.94
N THR A 104 41.69 -1.33 -17.79
CA THR A 104 42.90 -0.70 -17.21
C THR A 104 42.73 0.58 -16.40
N LYS A 105 41.53 1.17 -16.26
CA LYS A 105 41.36 2.42 -15.49
C LYS A 105 40.73 2.22 -14.10
N THR A 106 41.54 2.60 -13.10
CA THR A 106 41.26 2.56 -11.66
C THR A 106 40.33 3.70 -11.21
N SER A 107 39.90 3.63 -9.94
CA SER A 107 39.15 4.65 -9.19
C SER A 107 39.55 6.13 -9.41
N ARG A 108 40.73 6.41 -9.96
CA ARG A 108 41.20 7.78 -10.27
C ARG A 108 40.38 8.53 -11.32
N HIS A 109 39.66 7.83 -12.20
CA HIS A 109 38.87 8.44 -13.27
C HIS A 109 37.39 8.61 -12.93
N LEU A 110 36.92 7.95 -11.86
CA LEU A 110 35.54 8.05 -11.42
C LEU A 110 35.41 9.13 -10.35
N PRO A 111 34.39 10.00 -10.47
CA PRO A 111 34.01 10.91 -9.40
C PRO A 111 33.76 10.19 -8.07
N ASN A 112 34.11 10.86 -6.96
CA ASN A 112 34.02 10.26 -5.62
C ASN A 112 32.58 9.94 -5.19
N ASP A 113 31.58 10.65 -5.72
CA ASP A 113 30.16 10.33 -5.53
C ASP A 113 29.81 8.94 -6.08
N ILE A 114 30.33 8.56 -7.25
CA ILE A 114 30.11 7.24 -7.84
C ILE A 114 30.89 6.16 -7.08
N LEU A 115 32.15 6.43 -6.76
CA LEU A 115 33.01 5.46 -6.06
C LEU A 115 32.44 4.97 -4.72
N ARG A 116 31.69 5.84 -4.02
CA ARG A 116 31.09 5.50 -2.73
C ARG A 116 29.92 4.52 -2.85
N GLU A 117 29.33 4.41 -4.03
CA GLU A 117 28.17 3.55 -4.30
C GLU A 117 28.57 2.17 -4.85
N LEU A 118 29.80 2.04 -5.35
CA LEU A 118 30.34 0.80 -5.91
C LEU A 118 30.90 -0.12 -4.82
N HIS A 119 30.71 -1.42 -5.01
CA HIS A 119 31.22 -2.46 -4.11
C HIS A 119 32.62 -2.94 -4.51
N GLY A 120 32.98 -2.83 -5.79
CA GLY A 120 34.31 -3.22 -6.25
C GLY A 120 34.55 -3.00 -7.74
N PHE A 121 35.83 -3.13 -8.11
CA PHE A 121 36.31 -3.15 -9.48
C PHE A 121 36.81 -4.56 -9.80
N ILE A 122 36.50 -5.03 -10.99
CA ILE A 122 36.94 -6.33 -11.50
C ILE A 122 37.81 -6.05 -12.73
N HIS A 123 39.05 -6.52 -12.67
CA HIS A 123 40.02 -6.32 -13.74
C HIS A 123 40.01 -7.50 -14.71
N MET A 124 39.62 -7.23 -15.97
CA MET A 124 39.36 -8.23 -17.00
C MET A 124 40.50 -9.24 -17.22
N PHE A 125 41.76 -8.79 -17.13
CA PHE A 125 42.94 -9.59 -17.46
C PHE A 125 43.84 -9.94 -16.26
N GLU A 126 43.52 -9.45 -15.06
CA GLU A 126 44.35 -9.66 -13.88
C GLU A 126 43.80 -10.75 -12.95
N ASP A 127 42.48 -10.91 -12.91
CA ASP A 127 41.81 -11.88 -12.03
C ASP A 127 41.36 -13.14 -12.77
N THR A 128 41.30 -14.28 -12.05
CA THR A 128 40.70 -15.49 -12.61
C THR A 128 39.17 -15.44 -12.53
N PRO A 129 38.44 -15.89 -13.57
CA PRO A 129 36.97 -15.92 -13.55
C PRO A 129 36.38 -16.62 -12.33
N GLU A 130 37.00 -17.70 -11.85
CA GLU A 130 36.53 -18.44 -10.68
C GLU A 130 36.70 -17.66 -9.37
N PHE A 131 37.76 -16.86 -9.24
CA PHE A 131 37.96 -16.03 -8.05
C PHE A 131 36.93 -14.91 -7.99
N VAL A 132 36.74 -14.20 -9.11
CA VAL A 132 35.75 -13.13 -9.24
C VAL A 132 34.34 -13.66 -8.99
N ALA A 133 33.97 -14.79 -9.60
CA ALA A 133 32.67 -15.41 -9.40
C ALA A 133 32.40 -15.68 -7.91
N ARG A 134 33.36 -16.27 -7.18
CA ARG A 134 33.22 -16.51 -5.75
C ARG A 134 33.10 -15.23 -4.94
N HIS A 135 33.81 -14.17 -5.33
CA HIS A 135 33.73 -12.88 -4.66
C HIS A 135 32.34 -12.25 -4.83
N ILE A 136 31.82 -12.16 -6.06
CA ILE A 136 30.49 -11.63 -6.35
C ILE A 136 29.42 -12.46 -5.63
N ILE A 137 29.51 -13.79 -5.69
CA ILE A 137 28.57 -14.69 -5.03
C ILE A 137 28.58 -14.49 -3.51
N ARG A 138 29.75 -14.25 -2.90
CA ARG A 138 29.85 -13.97 -1.46
C ARG A 138 29.06 -12.72 -1.11
N GLU A 139 29.29 -11.61 -1.81
CA GLU A 139 28.58 -10.35 -1.51
C GLU A 139 27.08 -10.45 -1.84
N ALA A 140 26.72 -11.14 -2.93
CA ALA A 140 25.32 -11.42 -3.26
C ALA A 140 24.60 -12.22 -2.16
N LYS A 141 25.27 -13.23 -1.57
CA LYS A 141 24.72 -13.97 -0.43
C LYS A 141 24.60 -13.10 0.81
N THR A 142 25.63 -12.32 1.13
CA THR A 142 25.60 -11.39 2.27
C THR A 142 24.45 -10.37 2.14
N TYR A 143 24.23 -9.84 0.94
CA TYR A 143 23.08 -8.99 0.64
C TYR A 143 21.75 -9.72 0.87
N LEU A 144 21.56 -10.91 0.27
CA LEU A 144 20.32 -11.68 0.41
C LEU A 144 20.04 -12.14 1.86
N GLU A 145 21.07 -12.39 2.66
CA GLU A 145 20.94 -12.70 4.10
C GLU A 145 20.63 -11.45 4.93
N GLY A 146 21.10 -10.28 4.50
CA GLY A 146 20.88 -9.00 5.18
C GLY A 146 19.48 -8.44 5.04
N ILE A 147 18.81 -8.69 3.90
CA ILE A 147 17.44 -8.21 3.64
C ILE A 147 16.34 -9.05 4.30
N GLN A 148 16.67 -10.21 4.87
CA GLN A 148 15.68 -11.09 5.48
C GLN A 148 15.27 -10.55 6.85
N PRO A 149 13.97 -10.25 7.06
CA PRO A 149 13.54 -9.77 8.37
C PRO A 149 13.51 -10.92 9.40
N PRO A 150 13.53 -10.60 10.72
CA PRO A 150 13.95 -11.54 11.74
C PRO A 150 13.13 -12.83 11.81
N PHE A 151 11.80 -12.74 11.72
CA PHE A 151 10.93 -13.90 11.81
C PHE A 151 10.91 -14.70 10.51
N PHE A 152 10.89 -14.04 9.36
CA PHE A 152 10.97 -14.74 8.08
C PHE A 152 12.30 -15.51 7.97
N LYS A 153 13.42 -14.92 8.37
CA LYS A 153 14.72 -15.59 8.43
C LYS A 153 14.68 -16.86 9.28
N ALA A 154 14.21 -16.74 10.52
CA ALA A 154 14.12 -17.90 11.42
C ALA A 154 13.19 -19.00 10.87
N LEU A 155 12.11 -18.61 10.18
CA LEU A 155 11.20 -19.55 9.53
C LEU A 155 11.84 -20.25 8.32
N LEU A 156 12.70 -19.56 7.57
CA LEU A 156 13.48 -20.16 6.48
C LEU A 156 14.47 -21.18 7.04
N ASP A 157 15.24 -20.80 8.06
CA ASP A 157 16.23 -21.68 8.70
C ASP A 157 15.55 -22.97 9.21
N TYR A 158 14.42 -22.85 9.92
CA TYR A 158 13.62 -23.99 10.36
C TYR A 158 13.15 -24.88 9.21
N ALA A 159 12.68 -24.27 8.11
CA ALA A 159 12.19 -25.02 6.96
C ALA A 159 13.32 -25.79 6.25
N GLU A 160 14.54 -25.25 6.24
CA GLU A 160 15.72 -25.85 5.62
C GLU A 160 16.33 -26.99 6.46
N ASP A 161 16.27 -26.89 7.79
CA ASP A 161 16.81 -27.91 8.71
C ASP A 161 16.16 -29.28 8.57
N GLY A 162 14.95 -29.36 7.98
CA GLY A 162 14.37 -30.63 7.57
C GLY A 162 13.89 -31.52 8.72
N SER A 163 13.78 -30.99 9.94
CA SER A 163 13.53 -31.74 11.17
C SER A 163 12.18 -32.50 11.17
N TYR A 164 12.20 -33.76 11.61
CA TYR A 164 10.99 -34.55 11.85
C TYR A 164 10.33 -34.11 13.17
N SER A 165 9.11 -33.59 13.07
CA SER A 165 8.34 -33.12 14.23
C SER A 165 7.34 -34.15 14.74
N TRP A 166 7.22 -34.24 16.07
CA TRP A 166 6.23 -35.06 16.80
C TRP A 166 5.22 -34.18 17.55
N HIS A 167 4.91 -33.01 17.01
CA HIS A 167 3.99 -32.02 17.58
C HIS A 167 2.95 -31.59 16.54
N CYS A 168 2.02 -30.73 16.95
CA CYS A 168 1.06 -30.11 16.03
C CYS A 168 1.76 -29.16 15.03
N PRO A 169 1.17 -28.87 13.86
CA PRO A 169 -0.10 -29.40 13.34
C PRO A 169 -0.01 -30.86 12.86
N GLY A 170 -1.13 -31.59 12.94
CA GLY A 170 -1.19 -33.02 12.62
C GLY A 170 -0.93 -33.40 11.15
N HIS A 171 -0.79 -32.43 10.24
CA HIS A 171 -0.35 -32.70 8.88
C HIS A 171 1.17 -32.89 8.76
N SER A 172 1.95 -32.56 9.80
CA SER A 172 3.40 -32.75 9.90
C SER A 172 4.14 -32.21 8.68
N GLY A 173 4.04 -30.89 8.45
CA GLY A 173 4.68 -30.25 7.28
C GLY A 173 4.07 -30.60 5.92
N GLY A 174 2.91 -31.27 5.91
CA GLY A 174 2.15 -31.59 4.70
C GLY A 174 2.10 -33.08 4.36
N VAL A 175 2.87 -33.91 5.08
CA VAL A 175 2.96 -35.36 4.88
C VAL A 175 1.61 -36.07 4.97
N ALA A 176 0.70 -35.63 5.85
CA ALA A 176 -0.63 -36.25 5.94
C ALA A 176 -1.47 -36.06 4.68
N PHE A 177 -1.32 -34.94 3.96
CA PHE A 177 -2.05 -34.68 2.72
C PHE A 177 -1.64 -35.65 1.60
N LEU A 178 -0.40 -36.12 1.58
CA LEU A 178 0.08 -37.11 0.61
C LEU A 178 -0.58 -38.50 0.75
N LYS A 179 -1.31 -38.74 1.86
CA LYS A 179 -1.97 -40.03 2.14
C LYS A 179 -3.34 -40.19 1.45
N SER A 180 -3.81 -39.18 0.71
CA SER A 180 -5.10 -39.20 0.02
C SER A 180 -5.01 -38.49 -1.34
N PRO A 181 -5.66 -38.98 -2.42
CA PRO A 181 -5.63 -38.30 -3.73
C PRO A 181 -6.08 -36.84 -3.69
N ILE A 182 -7.13 -36.51 -2.92
CA ILE A 182 -7.58 -35.11 -2.77
C ILE A 182 -6.57 -34.28 -1.98
N GLY A 183 -5.89 -34.89 -1.00
CA GLY A 183 -4.82 -34.23 -0.25
C GLY A 183 -3.57 -33.99 -1.12
N GLN A 184 -3.25 -34.90 -2.03
CA GLN A 184 -2.16 -34.70 -2.98
C GLN A 184 -2.44 -33.51 -3.92
N MET A 185 -3.68 -33.36 -4.40
CA MET A 185 -4.08 -32.18 -5.16
C MET A 185 -3.91 -30.90 -4.34
N TYR A 186 -4.33 -30.90 -3.07
CA TYR A 186 -4.15 -29.77 -2.16
C TYR A 186 -2.68 -29.42 -1.93
N HIS A 187 -1.84 -30.43 -1.68
CA HIS A 187 -0.40 -30.28 -1.47
C HIS A 187 0.29 -29.74 -2.72
N GLN A 188 -0.09 -30.19 -3.92
CA GLN A 188 0.47 -29.68 -5.18
C GLN A 188 0.03 -28.24 -5.48
N PHE A 189 -1.20 -27.87 -5.10
CA PHE A 189 -1.72 -26.54 -5.30
C PHE A 189 -1.04 -25.49 -4.42
N TYR A 190 -0.90 -25.76 -3.11
CA TYR A 190 -0.28 -24.82 -2.17
C TYR A 190 1.26 -24.92 -2.11
N GLY A 191 1.80 -26.10 -2.42
CA GLY A 191 3.24 -26.37 -2.35
C GLY A 191 3.72 -26.72 -0.93
N GLU A 192 4.87 -27.41 -0.88
CA GLU A 192 5.45 -27.91 0.37
C GLU A 192 5.85 -26.78 1.34
N ASN A 193 6.44 -25.70 0.84
CA ASN A 193 6.98 -24.63 1.68
C ASN A 193 5.92 -23.98 2.57
N MET A 194 4.73 -23.73 2.03
CA MET A 194 3.63 -23.15 2.80
C MET A 194 3.17 -24.10 3.91
N LEU A 195 3.18 -25.41 3.65
CA LEU A 195 2.78 -26.43 4.62
C LEU A 195 3.86 -26.71 5.66
N ARG A 196 5.14 -26.57 5.31
CA ARG A 196 6.26 -26.64 6.28
C ARG A 196 6.34 -25.42 7.17
N ALA A 197 5.95 -24.26 6.65
CA ALA A 197 5.85 -23.02 7.42
C ALA A 197 4.66 -23.01 8.39
N ASP A 198 3.73 -23.96 8.29
CA ASP A 198 2.62 -24.11 9.24
C ASP A 198 3.08 -24.92 10.46
N VAL A 199 3.60 -24.19 11.45
CA VAL A 199 4.18 -24.71 12.69
C VAL A 199 3.43 -24.18 13.90
N CYS A 200 3.69 -24.76 15.08
CA CYS A 200 3.11 -24.30 16.33
C CYS A 200 4.18 -23.80 17.31
N ASN A 201 3.71 -23.31 18.46
CA ASN A 201 4.51 -22.82 19.58
C ASN A 201 5.54 -23.82 20.16
N SER A 202 5.54 -25.09 19.73
CA SER A 202 6.55 -26.08 20.12
C SER A 202 7.92 -25.82 19.50
N VAL A 203 8.00 -24.96 18.49
CA VAL A 203 9.25 -24.54 17.86
C VAL A 203 9.80 -23.31 18.59
N GLU A 204 10.56 -23.52 19.67
CA GLU A 204 11.01 -22.47 20.59
C GLU A 204 11.87 -21.39 19.89
N GLU A 205 12.67 -21.78 18.90
CA GLU A 205 13.55 -20.88 18.13
C GLU A 205 12.81 -19.76 17.38
N LEU A 206 11.53 -19.96 17.01
CA LEU A 206 10.71 -18.95 16.35
C LEU A 206 10.12 -17.94 17.33
N GLY A 207 10.06 -18.28 18.62
CA GLY A 207 9.32 -17.54 19.64
C GLY A 207 7.80 -17.75 19.54
N GLN A 208 7.08 -17.01 20.38
CA GLN A 208 5.63 -17.08 20.50
C GLN A 208 4.98 -15.71 20.28
N LEU A 209 3.96 -15.69 19.43
CA LEU A 209 3.19 -14.48 19.12
C LEU A 209 2.48 -13.91 20.35
N LEU A 210 1.96 -14.78 21.22
CA LEU A 210 1.20 -14.40 22.42
C LEU A 210 2.09 -13.82 23.54
N ASP A 211 3.38 -14.13 23.52
CA ASP A 211 4.37 -13.64 24.49
C ASP A 211 5.25 -12.50 23.93
N HIS A 212 5.11 -12.16 22.64
CA HIS A 212 5.90 -11.14 21.96
C HIS A 212 7.43 -11.34 22.10
N ASN A 213 7.89 -12.59 21.98
CA ASN A 213 9.28 -12.98 22.23
C ASN A 213 9.96 -13.64 21.00
N GLY A 214 11.23 -14.01 21.14
CA GLY A 214 12.00 -14.65 20.06
C GLY A 214 12.07 -13.81 18.78
N ALA A 215 12.03 -14.50 17.64
CA ALA A 215 12.08 -13.87 16.32
C ALA A 215 10.83 -13.02 16.02
N ILE A 216 9.66 -13.43 16.54
CA ILE A 216 8.42 -12.65 16.42
C ILE A 216 8.55 -11.30 17.13
N GLY A 217 8.99 -11.29 18.40
CA GLY A 217 9.17 -10.05 19.15
C GLY A 217 10.25 -9.15 18.54
N ALA A 218 11.29 -9.72 17.94
CA ALA A 218 12.28 -8.95 17.18
C ALA A 218 11.68 -8.28 15.94
N SER A 219 10.79 -9.00 15.25
CA SER A 219 10.07 -8.51 14.06
C SER A 219 9.06 -7.42 14.41
N GLU A 220 8.32 -7.57 15.50
CA GLU A 220 7.42 -6.54 16.02
C GLU A 220 8.18 -5.25 16.38
N ARG A 221 9.36 -5.35 17.01
CA ARG A 221 10.22 -4.18 17.26
C ARG A 221 10.75 -3.56 15.97
N ASN A 222 11.13 -4.39 14.99
CA ASN A 222 11.60 -3.91 13.70
C ASN A 222 10.47 -3.17 12.94
N ALA A 223 9.27 -3.75 12.91
CA ALA A 223 8.09 -3.12 12.32
C ALA A 223 7.73 -1.81 13.05
N ALA A 224 7.76 -1.75 14.38
CA ALA A 224 7.55 -0.52 15.12
C ALA A 224 8.51 0.60 14.69
N ARG A 225 9.80 0.27 14.54
CA ARG A 225 10.83 1.20 14.02
C ARG A 225 10.49 1.69 12.60
N ILE A 226 10.14 0.78 11.70
CA ILE A 226 9.83 1.09 10.29
C ILE A 226 8.58 1.98 10.18
N PHE A 227 7.52 1.66 10.93
CA PHE A 227 6.26 2.41 10.94
C PHE A 227 6.27 3.64 11.86
N ASN A 228 7.40 3.99 12.47
CA ASN A 228 7.55 5.14 13.38
C ASN A 228 6.63 5.12 14.60
N ALA A 229 6.40 3.93 15.17
CA ALA A 229 5.63 3.70 16.39
C ALA A 229 6.54 3.26 17.55
N ASP A 230 6.10 3.45 18.78
CA ASP A 230 6.81 2.95 19.97
C ASP A 230 6.57 1.43 20.16
N HIS A 231 5.37 0.97 19.76
CA HIS A 231 5.00 -0.45 19.78
C HIS A 231 4.29 -0.86 18.49
N CYS A 232 4.50 -2.11 18.09
CA CYS A 232 3.77 -2.76 17.00
C CYS A 232 3.41 -4.18 17.45
N PHE A 233 2.16 -4.58 17.25
CA PHE A 233 1.66 -5.91 17.57
C PHE A 233 1.09 -6.53 16.29
N PHE A 234 1.63 -7.68 15.87
CA PHE A 234 1.11 -8.38 14.69
C PHE A 234 -0.23 -9.04 14.99
N VAL A 235 -1.17 -9.01 14.06
CA VAL A 235 -2.52 -9.57 14.25
C VAL A 235 -2.87 -10.46 13.07
N THR A 236 -3.30 -11.69 13.35
CA THR A 236 -3.55 -12.74 12.36
C THR A 236 -5.03 -12.93 12.01
N ASN A 237 -5.91 -12.01 12.45
CA ASN A 237 -7.35 -12.06 12.18
C ASN A 237 -7.91 -10.71 11.71
N GLY A 238 -7.10 -9.97 10.96
CA GLY A 238 -7.42 -8.70 10.32
C GLY A 238 -7.63 -7.52 11.27
N THR A 239 -7.74 -6.32 10.70
CA THR A 239 -7.98 -5.09 11.48
C THR A 239 -9.33 -5.09 12.19
N SER A 240 -10.27 -5.92 11.73
CA SER A 240 -11.49 -6.23 12.47
C SER A 240 -11.21 -6.67 13.91
N THR A 241 -10.11 -7.40 14.13
CA THR A 241 -9.69 -7.91 15.43
C THR A 241 -8.78 -6.91 16.13
N SER A 242 -7.85 -6.28 15.41
CA SER A 242 -7.01 -5.18 15.93
C SER A 242 -7.86 -4.08 16.61
N ASN A 243 -8.96 -3.68 15.97
CA ASN A 243 -9.91 -2.71 16.53
C ASN A 243 -10.52 -3.15 17.86
N LYS A 244 -10.82 -4.45 18.01
CA LYS A 244 -11.38 -4.99 19.26
C LYS A 244 -10.32 -5.03 20.37
N MET A 245 -9.09 -5.39 20.04
CA MET A 245 -7.96 -5.39 20.98
C MET A 245 -7.75 -4.00 21.59
N VAL A 246 -7.70 -2.95 20.75
CA VAL A 246 -7.58 -1.56 21.23
C VAL A 246 -8.76 -1.16 22.12
N TRP A 247 -9.98 -1.52 21.72
CA TRP A 247 -11.19 -1.19 22.49
C TRP A 247 -11.26 -1.92 23.83
N HIS A 248 -11.03 -3.24 23.86
CA HIS A 248 -11.05 -4.02 25.11
C HIS A 248 -9.90 -3.64 26.06
N HIS A 249 -8.82 -3.06 25.55
CA HIS A 249 -7.77 -2.49 26.38
C HIS A 249 -8.20 -1.18 27.09
N THR A 250 -9.04 -0.36 26.44
CA THR A 250 -9.24 1.04 26.83
C THR A 250 -10.64 1.37 27.33
N VAL A 251 -11.62 0.50 27.10
CA VAL A 251 -13.05 0.76 27.32
C VAL A 251 -13.69 -0.31 28.20
N ALA A 252 -14.36 0.13 29.26
CA ALA A 252 -15.17 -0.68 30.15
C ALA A 252 -16.69 -0.47 29.91
N PRO A 253 -17.55 -1.37 30.43
CA PRO A 253 -19.00 -1.20 30.33
C PRO A 253 -19.50 0.12 30.93
N GLY A 254 -20.37 0.82 30.20
CA GLY A 254 -20.93 2.11 30.60
C GLY A 254 -20.04 3.32 30.29
N ASP A 255 -18.80 3.11 29.82
CA ASP A 255 -17.93 4.21 29.43
C ASP A 255 -18.47 4.97 28.22
N VAL A 256 -18.31 6.30 28.24
CA VAL A 256 -18.63 7.15 27.09
C VAL A 256 -17.47 7.11 26.09
N VAL A 257 -17.80 6.93 24.81
CA VAL A 257 -16.82 6.79 23.72
C VAL A 257 -17.17 7.70 22.55
N LEU A 258 -16.16 8.31 21.93
CA LEU A 258 -16.33 9.20 20.78
C LEU A 258 -16.05 8.42 19.49
N VAL A 259 -17.01 8.33 18.58
CA VAL A 259 -16.91 7.40 17.45
C VAL A 259 -17.32 8.07 16.15
N ASP A 260 -16.51 7.93 15.11
CA ASP A 260 -16.92 8.26 13.75
C ASP A 260 -18.18 7.47 13.35
N ARG A 261 -19.20 8.15 12.83
CA ARG A 261 -20.41 7.47 12.33
C ARG A 261 -20.12 6.64 11.07
N ASN A 262 -19.07 6.95 10.32
CA ASN A 262 -18.54 6.16 9.21
C ASN A 262 -17.53 5.09 9.68
N CYS A 263 -17.79 4.47 10.83
CA CYS A 263 -16.92 3.44 11.37
C CYS A 263 -17.15 2.07 10.70
N HIS A 264 -16.10 1.26 10.66
CA HIS A 264 -16.21 -0.14 10.23
C HIS A 264 -17.07 -0.96 11.21
N LYS A 265 -17.67 -2.05 10.70
CA LYS A 265 -18.52 -2.96 11.48
C LYS A 265 -17.83 -3.49 12.75
N SER A 266 -16.50 -3.62 12.74
CA SER A 266 -15.73 -4.03 13.92
C SER A 266 -15.87 -3.06 15.09
N ILE A 267 -15.96 -1.76 14.85
CA ILE A 267 -16.15 -0.75 15.90
C ILE A 267 -17.55 -0.85 16.49
N LEU A 268 -18.57 -1.07 15.66
CA LEU A 268 -19.92 -1.37 16.14
C LEU A 268 -19.94 -2.66 16.98
N HIS A 269 -19.20 -3.70 16.56
CA HIS A 269 -19.03 -4.91 17.35
C HIS A 269 -18.33 -4.62 18.69
N SER A 270 -17.28 -3.79 18.70
CA SER A 270 -16.60 -3.38 19.94
C SER A 270 -17.53 -2.66 20.90
N ILE A 271 -18.38 -1.73 20.41
CA ILE A 271 -19.40 -1.05 21.23
C ILE A 271 -20.35 -2.08 21.87
N ILE A 272 -20.84 -3.05 21.09
CA ILE A 272 -21.73 -4.10 21.58
C ILE A 272 -21.04 -4.99 22.62
N MET A 273 -19.79 -5.39 22.36
CA MET A 273 -19.04 -6.32 23.22
C MET A 273 -18.59 -5.68 24.54
N THR A 274 -18.24 -4.39 24.50
CA THR A 274 -17.81 -3.65 25.69
C THR A 274 -18.97 -3.07 26.48
N GLY A 275 -20.16 -2.87 25.88
CA GLY A 275 -21.28 -2.19 26.53
C GLY A 275 -21.05 -0.68 26.70
N ALA A 276 -20.22 -0.09 25.85
CA ALA A 276 -19.92 1.33 25.85
C ALA A 276 -21.11 2.17 25.35
N ILE A 277 -21.14 3.45 25.72
CA ILE A 277 -22.16 4.42 25.31
C ILE A 277 -21.58 5.34 24.22
N PRO A 278 -21.92 5.14 22.94
CA PRO A 278 -21.31 5.90 21.85
C PRO A 278 -21.90 7.29 21.69
N VAL A 279 -21.02 8.27 21.52
CA VAL A 279 -21.31 9.61 21.00
C VAL A 279 -20.76 9.68 19.59
N PHE A 280 -21.65 9.77 18.59
CA PHE A 280 -21.25 9.72 17.19
C PHE A 280 -20.88 11.09 16.62
N LEU A 281 -19.73 11.15 15.94
CA LEU A 281 -19.34 12.25 15.07
C LEU A 281 -19.89 11.99 13.66
N LYS A 282 -20.74 12.90 13.17
CA LYS A 282 -21.41 12.73 11.87
C LYS A 282 -20.55 13.35 10.75
N PRO A 283 -20.12 12.57 9.75
CA PRO A 283 -19.40 13.10 8.59
C PRO A 283 -20.34 13.88 7.66
N THR A 284 -19.72 14.68 6.78
CA THR A 284 -20.39 15.28 5.63
C THR A 284 -20.59 14.25 4.50
N ARG A 285 -21.36 14.61 3.46
CA ARG A 285 -21.58 13.79 2.27
C ARG A 285 -21.90 14.71 1.09
N ASN A 286 -21.35 14.44 -0.08
CA ASN A 286 -21.70 15.17 -1.30
C ASN A 286 -22.88 14.52 -2.04
N HIS A 287 -23.34 15.16 -3.13
CA HIS A 287 -24.51 14.70 -3.88
C HIS A 287 -24.29 13.39 -4.65
N TRP A 288 -23.04 13.06 -5.01
CA TRP A 288 -22.69 11.75 -5.56
C TRP A 288 -22.71 10.60 -4.54
N GLY A 289 -23.00 10.90 -3.26
CA GLY A 289 -23.06 9.93 -2.18
C GLY A 289 -21.69 9.54 -1.61
N ILE A 290 -20.63 10.27 -1.98
CA ILE A 290 -19.29 10.12 -1.40
C ILE A 290 -19.33 10.64 0.03
N ILE A 291 -18.85 9.83 0.97
CA ILE A 291 -18.78 10.25 2.38
C ILE A 291 -17.57 11.18 2.54
N GLY A 292 -17.86 12.41 2.93
CA GLY A 292 -16.86 13.43 3.21
C GLY A 292 -16.32 13.35 4.63
N PRO A 293 -15.52 14.33 5.03
CA PRO A 293 -14.94 14.36 6.36
C PRO A 293 -15.94 14.82 7.43
N ILE A 294 -15.67 14.46 8.68
CA ILE A 294 -16.21 15.14 9.86
C ILE A 294 -15.60 16.55 9.90
N GLN A 295 -16.42 17.57 10.10
CA GLN A 295 -15.98 18.96 10.18
C GLN A 295 -15.05 19.20 11.39
N GLN A 296 -14.02 20.04 11.25
CA GLN A 296 -13.05 20.30 12.31
C GLN A 296 -13.72 20.75 13.62
N SER A 297 -14.74 21.61 13.53
CA SER A 297 -15.51 22.10 14.68
C SER A 297 -16.20 21.00 15.48
N ALA A 298 -16.46 19.83 14.89
CA ALA A 298 -17.03 18.70 15.59
C ALA A 298 -16.05 18.02 16.57
N PHE A 299 -14.75 18.28 16.44
CA PHE A 299 -13.71 17.80 17.35
C PHE A 299 -13.43 18.77 18.51
N GLU A 300 -14.06 19.95 18.53
CA GLU A 300 -13.95 20.87 19.66
C GLU A 300 -14.65 20.29 20.90
N VAL A 301 -14.03 20.44 22.06
CA VAL A 301 -14.52 19.90 23.35
C VAL A 301 -15.95 20.33 23.64
N GLU A 302 -16.28 21.60 23.41
CA GLU A 302 -17.65 22.11 23.64
C GLU A 302 -18.67 21.52 22.67
N ALA A 303 -18.28 21.25 21.42
CA ALA A 303 -19.14 20.57 20.45
C ALA A 303 -19.36 19.09 20.83
N ILE A 304 -18.38 18.44 21.46
CA ILE A 304 -18.50 17.08 22.00
C ILE A 304 -19.42 17.07 23.23
N LYS A 305 -19.24 18.00 24.18
CA LYS A 305 -20.13 18.15 25.34
C LYS A 305 -21.58 18.42 24.94
N ALA A 306 -21.80 19.23 23.91
CA ALA A 306 -23.14 19.47 23.37
C ALA A 306 -23.78 18.17 22.84
N ARG A 307 -23.00 17.30 22.19
CA ARG A 307 -23.47 15.97 21.74
C ARG A 307 -23.73 15.01 22.89
N ILE A 308 -22.89 15.04 23.93
CA ILE A 308 -23.11 14.27 25.17
C ILE A 308 -24.45 14.69 25.80
N ARG A 309 -24.69 15.99 25.96
CA ARG A 309 -25.94 16.54 26.52
C ARG A 309 -27.17 16.13 25.71
N ALA A 310 -27.05 16.02 24.40
CA ALA A 310 -28.14 15.64 23.50
C ALA A 310 -28.32 14.12 23.35
N ASN A 311 -27.44 13.30 23.92
CA ASN A 311 -27.49 11.84 23.77
C ASN A 311 -28.53 11.23 24.73
N PRO A 312 -29.59 10.56 24.24
CA PRO A 312 -30.62 9.96 25.10
C PRO A 312 -30.06 8.89 26.05
N LEU A 313 -28.94 8.24 25.71
CA LEU A 313 -28.31 7.24 26.56
C LEU A 313 -27.54 7.83 27.75
N LEU A 314 -27.36 9.16 27.77
CA LEU A 314 -26.63 9.91 28.80
C LEU A 314 -27.54 10.93 29.48
N GLU A 315 -28.86 10.72 29.46
CA GLU A 315 -29.81 11.59 30.15
C GLU A 315 -29.51 11.64 31.66
N GLY A 316 -29.42 12.85 32.20
CA GLY A 316 -29.09 13.08 33.62
C GLY A 316 -27.59 13.01 33.95
N VAL A 317 -26.72 12.71 32.99
CA VAL A 317 -25.27 12.77 33.15
C VAL A 317 -24.79 14.20 32.89
N ASP A 318 -23.97 14.75 33.79
CA ASP A 318 -23.35 16.06 33.61
C ASP A 318 -22.20 16.00 32.58
N PRO A 319 -22.32 16.65 31.41
CA PRO A 319 -21.30 16.59 30.36
C PRO A 319 -19.92 17.10 30.78
N ASP A 320 -19.83 17.99 31.77
CA ASP A 320 -18.56 18.52 32.26
C ASP A 320 -17.78 17.50 33.11
N THR A 321 -18.46 16.46 33.60
CA THR A 321 -17.83 15.37 34.36
C THR A 321 -17.43 14.18 33.48
N VAL A 322 -17.96 14.12 32.25
CA VAL A 322 -17.71 13.03 31.31
C VAL A 322 -16.36 13.23 30.60
N LYS A 323 -15.50 12.22 30.72
CA LYS A 323 -14.28 12.08 29.91
C LYS A 323 -14.40 10.88 28.99
N PRO A 324 -14.55 11.09 27.67
CA PRO A 324 -14.59 9.97 26.73
C PRO A 324 -13.31 9.13 26.83
N ARG A 325 -13.44 7.80 26.89
CA ARG A 325 -12.28 6.91 27.09
C ARG A 325 -11.42 6.73 25.84
N ILE A 326 -12.08 6.71 24.69
CA ILE A 326 -11.46 6.53 23.38
C ILE A 326 -12.17 7.40 22.34
N MET A 327 -11.40 7.97 21.42
CA MET A 327 -11.88 8.52 20.16
C MET A 327 -11.48 7.54 19.06
N THR A 328 -12.44 7.03 18.29
CA THR A 328 -12.16 6.21 17.09
C THR A 328 -12.57 6.96 15.83
N LEU A 329 -11.60 7.20 14.94
CA LEU A 329 -11.79 7.86 13.65
C LEU A 329 -11.31 6.96 12.51
N THR A 330 -12.10 6.82 11.45
CA THR A 330 -11.68 6.10 10.24
C THR A 330 -10.80 7.01 9.36
N GLN A 331 -9.58 6.57 9.06
CA GLN A 331 -8.53 7.38 8.42
C GLN A 331 -7.77 6.59 7.34
N SER A 332 -7.85 6.90 6.06
CA SER A 332 -8.80 7.77 5.38
C SER A 332 -10.23 7.24 5.47
N THR A 333 -11.18 8.03 4.99
CA THR A 333 -12.45 7.47 4.51
C THR A 333 -12.19 6.47 3.37
N TYR A 334 -13.19 5.66 3.04
CA TYR A 334 -13.07 4.65 1.98
C TYR A 334 -12.71 5.27 0.63
N ASP A 335 -13.31 6.42 0.30
CA ASP A 335 -13.09 7.12 -0.97
C ASP A 335 -11.81 8.00 -0.98
N GLY A 336 -10.98 7.90 0.07
CA GLY A 336 -9.67 8.54 0.11
C GLY A 336 -9.61 9.92 0.77
N VAL A 337 -10.66 10.36 1.48
CA VAL A 337 -10.57 11.62 2.24
C VAL A 337 -9.78 11.40 3.52
N LEU A 338 -8.67 12.11 3.64
CA LEU A 338 -7.73 12.06 4.74
C LEU A 338 -7.95 13.21 5.72
N TYR A 339 -7.65 12.98 7.00
CA TYR A 339 -7.64 14.01 8.05
C TYR A 339 -6.23 14.40 8.46
N ASN A 340 -6.01 15.65 8.83
CA ASN A 340 -4.79 16.07 9.52
C ASN A 340 -4.83 15.55 10.96
N THR A 341 -4.09 14.46 11.23
CA THR A 341 -4.14 13.79 12.53
C THR A 341 -3.52 14.62 13.63
N GLU A 342 -2.55 15.48 13.31
CA GLU A 342 -1.87 16.34 14.28
C GLU A 342 -2.80 17.43 14.81
N THR A 343 -3.68 17.98 13.95
CA THR A 343 -4.75 18.89 14.39
C THR A 343 -5.70 18.19 15.37
N ILE A 344 -6.12 16.95 15.06
CA ILE A 344 -7.06 16.20 15.91
C ILE A 344 -6.43 15.83 17.25
N LYS A 345 -5.16 15.37 17.24
CA LYS A 345 -4.39 15.12 18.45
C LYS A 345 -4.32 16.38 19.32
N GLY A 346 -3.98 17.53 18.74
CA GLY A 346 -3.90 18.79 19.49
C GLY A 346 -5.23 19.25 20.09
N LEU A 347 -6.35 19.01 19.42
CA LEU A 347 -7.68 19.39 19.92
C LEU A 347 -8.18 18.51 21.06
N LEU A 348 -7.77 17.24 21.10
CA LEU A 348 -8.32 16.23 22.02
C LEU A 348 -7.35 15.78 23.12
N ASP A 349 -6.07 16.14 23.03
CA ASP A 349 -5.04 15.77 24.01
C ASP A 349 -5.43 16.18 25.43
N GLY A 350 -5.44 15.21 26.35
CA GLY A 350 -5.85 15.38 27.75
C GLY A 350 -7.36 15.47 28.00
N TYR A 351 -8.20 15.60 26.97
CA TYR A 351 -9.66 15.46 27.10
C TYR A 351 -10.11 14.01 26.86
N VAL A 352 -9.48 13.33 25.89
CA VAL A 352 -9.70 11.91 25.59
C VAL A 352 -8.41 11.15 25.79
N ASP A 353 -8.39 10.16 26.69
CA ASP A 353 -7.15 9.46 27.07
C ASP A 353 -6.54 8.65 25.91
N ASN A 354 -7.36 8.13 25.00
CA ASN A 354 -6.91 7.27 23.89
C ASN A 354 -7.43 7.78 22.54
N LEU A 355 -6.53 8.03 21.60
CA LEU A 355 -6.84 8.45 20.23
C LEU A 355 -6.58 7.30 19.27
N HIS A 356 -7.62 6.71 18.70
CA HIS A 356 -7.53 5.55 17.82
C HIS A 356 -7.91 5.93 16.38
N PHE A 357 -6.92 5.88 15.49
CA PHE A 357 -7.11 6.07 14.06
C PHE A 357 -7.20 4.68 13.39
N ASP A 358 -8.37 4.33 12.87
CA ASP A 358 -8.57 3.12 12.07
C ASP A 358 -8.02 3.38 10.67
N GLU A 359 -6.73 3.06 10.51
CA GLU A 359 -5.91 3.24 9.31
C GLU A 359 -5.87 2.02 8.40
N ALA A 360 -6.94 1.22 8.40
CA ALA A 360 -7.03 0.01 7.59
C ALA A 360 -6.77 0.27 6.09
N TRP A 361 -7.16 1.44 5.58
CA TRP A 361 -6.98 1.86 4.17
C TRP A 361 -5.81 2.82 3.95
N LEU A 362 -4.93 2.98 4.94
CA LEU A 362 -3.81 3.92 4.88
C LEU A 362 -2.48 3.37 5.45
N PRO A 363 -2.13 2.09 5.27
CA PRO A 363 -0.88 1.55 5.83
C PRO A 363 0.40 2.12 5.17
N HIS A 364 0.28 2.73 4.00
CA HIS A 364 1.43 3.16 3.20
C HIS A 364 1.84 4.63 3.43
N ALA A 365 0.99 5.43 4.07
CA ALA A 365 1.16 6.89 4.09
C ALA A 365 2.44 7.35 4.81
N SER A 366 2.87 6.63 5.84
CA SER A 366 4.08 6.95 6.61
C SER A 366 5.38 6.88 5.81
N PHE A 367 5.36 6.24 4.65
CA PHE A 367 6.56 5.95 3.85
C PHE A 367 6.82 6.96 2.75
N HIS A 368 5.95 7.98 2.60
CA HIS A 368 6.10 8.98 1.55
C HIS A 368 5.76 10.39 2.04
N PRO A 369 6.61 11.40 1.79
CA PRO A 369 6.42 12.76 2.30
C PRO A 369 5.15 13.44 1.78
N PHE A 370 4.61 12.98 0.64
CA PHE A 370 3.35 13.46 0.08
C PHE A 370 2.19 13.46 1.08
N TYR A 371 2.13 12.48 1.98
CA TYR A 371 1.04 12.40 2.96
C TYR A 371 1.24 13.29 4.18
N GLY A 372 2.41 13.91 4.39
CA GLY A 372 2.64 14.88 5.45
C GLY A 372 1.97 14.50 6.77
N ASN A 373 1.15 15.39 7.34
CA ASN A 373 0.45 15.18 8.62
C ASN A 373 -0.85 14.37 8.51
N PHE A 374 -1.12 13.72 7.38
CA PHE A 374 -2.38 13.04 7.09
C PHE A 374 -2.38 11.54 7.47
N HIS A 375 -1.53 11.16 8.42
CA HIS A 375 -1.46 9.83 9.03
C HIS A 375 -0.95 9.95 10.47
N SER A 376 -1.34 9.04 11.34
CA SER A 376 -1.16 9.14 12.78
C SER A 376 0.26 8.85 13.26
N MET A 377 0.98 7.91 12.64
CA MET A 377 2.33 7.51 13.05
C MET A 377 3.39 8.17 12.16
N GLY A 378 4.08 9.20 12.67
CA GLY A 378 5.02 10.01 11.91
C GLY A 378 6.35 10.22 12.61
N ARG A 379 7.44 10.16 11.84
CA ARG A 379 8.80 10.38 12.33
C ARG A 379 8.98 11.84 12.76
N LYS A 380 9.61 12.08 13.92
CA LYS A 380 9.98 13.42 14.43
C LYS A 380 8.79 14.40 14.58
N ARG A 381 7.58 13.90 14.83
CA ARG A 381 6.41 14.74 15.17
C ARG A 381 6.31 14.97 16.67
N ALA A 382 5.69 16.08 17.06
CA ALA A 382 5.37 16.32 18.47
C ALA A 382 4.35 15.28 18.94
N ARG A 383 4.67 14.56 20.02
CA ARG A 383 3.75 13.62 20.64
C ARG A 383 2.67 14.37 21.44
N PRO A 384 1.44 13.82 21.56
CA PRO A 384 0.49 14.31 22.56
C PRO A 384 1.12 14.29 23.96
N LYS A 385 0.72 15.20 24.84
CA LYS A 385 1.24 15.26 26.20
C LYS A 385 0.73 14.10 27.02
N HIS A 386 -0.56 13.82 26.93
CA HIS A 386 -1.28 12.89 27.82
C HIS A 386 -1.93 11.72 27.06
N SER A 387 -2.42 11.96 25.86
CA SER A 387 -3.23 10.95 25.15
C SER A 387 -2.38 9.93 24.39
N VAL A 388 -2.60 8.64 24.65
CA VAL A 388 -1.95 7.56 23.89
C VAL A 388 -2.60 7.44 22.52
N THR A 389 -1.79 7.32 21.46
CA THR A 389 -2.28 7.22 20.08
C THR A 389 -2.15 5.80 19.57
N TYR A 390 -3.22 5.28 18.96
CA TYR A 390 -3.30 3.98 18.31
C TYR A 390 -3.56 4.15 16.82
N ALA A 391 -2.93 3.32 16.01
CA ALA A 391 -3.28 3.14 14.61
C ALA A 391 -3.47 1.65 14.31
N THR A 392 -4.57 1.29 13.67
CA THR A 392 -4.80 -0.10 13.25
C THR A 392 -4.79 -0.16 11.73
N GLN A 393 -3.97 -1.05 11.16
CA GLN A 393 -3.77 -1.06 9.70
C GLN A 393 -3.91 -2.47 9.15
N SER A 394 -4.58 -2.59 7.99
CA SER A 394 -4.73 -3.85 7.27
C SER A 394 -3.60 -3.97 6.26
N LEU A 395 -2.56 -4.70 6.62
CA LEU A 395 -1.40 -4.91 5.74
C LEU A 395 -1.83 -5.54 4.41
N HIS A 396 -2.80 -6.44 4.42
CA HIS A 396 -3.32 -7.11 3.22
C HIS A 396 -4.18 -6.27 2.27
N LYS A 397 -4.53 -5.03 2.65
CA LYS A 397 -5.35 -4.16 1.78
C LYS A 397 -4.50 -3.36 0.81
N LEU A 398 -3.48 -2.68 1.34
CA LEU A 398 -2.69 -1.70 0.58
C LEU A 398 -1.17 -1.90 0.70
N LEU A 399 -0.73 -2.86 1.52
CA LEU A 399 0.64 -3.38 1.51
C LEU A 399 0.63 -4.85 1.02
N ALA A 400 1.77 -5.52 1.10
CA ALA A 400 1.96 -6.90 0.65
C ALA A 400 1.77 -7.94 1.77
N GLY A 401 0.63 -7.90 2.47
CA GLY A 401 0.25 -8.92 3.47
C GLY A 401 -0.74 -9.95 2.90
N ILE A 402 -0.71 -11.20 3.36
CA ILE A 402 -1.79 -12.15 3.03
C ILE A 402 -3.06 -11.80 3.81
N SER A 403 -4.24 -12.11 3.27
CA SER A 403 -5.52 -11.85 3.93
C SER A 403 -5.49 -12.24 5.42
N GLN A 404 -6.10 -11.40 6.26
CA GLN A 404 -6.03 -11.41 7.74
C GLN A 404 -4.76 -10.81 8.36
N ALA A 405 -3.68 -10.56 7.61
CA ALA A 405 -2.53 -9.83 8.12
C ALA A 405 -2.91 -8.39 8.50
N SER A 406 -2.63 -8.01 9.74
CA SER A 406 -2.92 -6.69 10.32
C SER A 406 -1.89 -6.40 11.40
N HIS A 407 -1.84 -5.15 11.85
CA HIS A 407 -1.12 -4.81 13.07
C HIS A 407 -1.79 -3.69 13.85
N VAL A 408 -1.39 -3.56 15.12
CA VAL A 408 -1.71 -2.41 15.97
C VAL A 408 -0.42 -1.66 16.21
N LEU A 409 -0.37 -0.41 15.80
CA LEU A 409 0.70 0.53 16.12
C LEU A 409 0.28 1.38 17.31
N VAL A 410 1.19 1.59 18.25
CA VAL A 410 0.94 2.45 19.41
C VAL A 410 2.07 3.46 19.55
N GLN A 411 1.71 4.71 19.75
CA GLN A 411 2.60 5.81 20.10
C GLN A 411 2.29 6.24 21.52
N ASP A 412 3.33 6.19 22.36
CA ASP A 412 3.27 6.69 23.72
C ASP A 412 3.07 8.22 23.68
N SER A 413 2.40 8.73 24.70
CA SER A 413 2.37 10.17 24.94
C SER A 413 3.67 10.63 25.61
N GLN A 414 3.82 11.92 25.90
CA GLN A 414 5.01 12.44 26.59
C GLN A 414 5.11 11.95 28.04
N ASP A 415 3.98 11.77 28.74
CA ASP A 415 3.97 11.40 30.16
C ASP A 415 3.27 10.07 30.49
N THR A 416 2.55 9.49 29.52
CA THR A 416 1.79 8.25 29.69
C THR A 416 2.22 7.22 28.63
N PRO A 417 2.98 6.17 29.02
CA PRO A 417 3.31 5.06 28.13
C PRO A 417 2.18 4.02 28.07
N LEU A 418 2.20 3.16 27.05
CA LEU A 418 1.30 2.01 26.95
C LEU A 418 1.51 1.04 28.12
N ASP A 419 0.43 0.70 28.84
CA ASP A 419 0.45 -0.47 29.72
C ASP A 419 0.42 -1.75 28.88
N ARG A 420 1.62 -2.25 28.57
CA ARG A 420 1.80 -3.45 27.73
C ARG A 420 1.20 -4.70 28.35
N HIS A 421 1.15 -4.81 29.68
CA HIS A 421 0.58 -5.99 30.33
C HIS A 421 -0.95 -6.01 30.18
N LEU A 422 -1.58 -4.87 30.44
CA LEU A 422 -3.03 -4.72 30.25
C LEU A 422 -3.43 -4.85 28.77
N PHE A 423 -2.63 -4.29 27.86
CA PHE A 423 -2.88 -4.46 26.42
C PHE A 423 -2.73 -5.92 26.00
N ASN A 424 -1.75 -6.65 26.53
CA ASN A 424 -1.56 -8.05 26.18
C ASN A 424 -2.76 -8.91 26.60
N GLU A 425 -3.40 -8.64 27.74
CA GLU A 425 -4.63 -9.35 28.12
C GLU A 425 -5.75 -9.16 27.08
N ALA A 426 -5.96 -7.94 26.59
CA ALA A 426 -6.92 -7.67 25.52
C ALA A 426 -6.50 -8.31 24.18
N TYR A 427 -5.19 -8.38 23.91
CA TYR A 427 -4.63 -9.06 22.75
C TYR A 427 -4.89 -10.59 22.80
N LEU A 428 -4.67 -11.21 23.95
CA LEU A 428 -4.89 -12.64 24.20
C LEU A 428 -6.38 -13.03 24.08
N MET A 429 -7.30 -12.16 24.49
CA MET A 429 -8.76 -12.40 24.34
C MET A 429 -9.19 -12.59 22.88
N HIS A 430 -8.41 -12.09 21.92
CA HIS A 430 -8.78 -12.02 20.52
C HIS A 430 -7.83 -12.77 19.57
N THR A 431 -6.74 -13.30 20.08
CA THR A 431 -5.76 -14.05 19.31
C THR A 431 -5.94 -15.55 19.51
N SER A 432 -5.92 -16.32 18.43
CA SER A 432 -5.90 -17.79 18.52
C SER A 432 -4.62 -18.24 19.24
N THR A 433 -4.72 -19.23 20.13
CA THR A 433 -3.55 -19.88 20.75
C THR A 433 -2.72 -20.70 19.75
N SER A 434 -3.22 -20.85 18.52
CA SER A 434 -2.51 -21.44 17.37
C SER A 434 -2.62 -20.49 16.18
N PRO A 435 -1.81 -19.41 16.16
CA PRO A 435 -1.81 -18.47 15.04
C PRO A 435 -1.14 -19.11 13.82
N GLN A 436 -1.53 -18.70 12.61
CA GLN A 436 -0.91 -19.19 11.39
C GLN A 436 0.39 -18.41 11.09
N TYR A 437 1.53 -19.10 11.13
CA TYR A 437 2.86 -18.48 11.05
C TYR A 437 3.13 -17.84 9.68
N SER A 438 2.50 -18.32 8.60
CA SER A 438 2.56 -17.67 7.28
C SER A 438 1.97 -16.25 7.29
N ILE A 439 0.94 -16.00 8.11
CA ILE A 439 0.35 -14.66 8.25
C ILE A 439 1.34 -13.75 8.98
N ILE A 440 1.96 -14.25 10.05
CA ILE A 440 2.99 -13.53 10.83
C ILE A 440 4.18 -13.19 9.93
N ALA A 441 4.66 -14.14 9.12
CA ALA A 441 5.74 -13.92 8.15
C ALA A 441 5.36 -12.85 7.13
N SER A 442 4.11 -12.83 6.67
CA SER A 442 3.65 -11.77 5.75
C SER A 442 3.60 -10.40 6.42
N CYS A 443 3.33 -10.29 7.73
CA CYS A 443 3.42 -9.03 8.46
C CYS A 443 4.87 -8.53 8.53
N ASP A 444 5.80 -9.43 8.83
CA ASP A 444 7.23 -9.15 8.91
C ASP A 444 7.82 -8.72 7.56
N VAL A 445 7.52 -9.46 6.50
CA VAL A 445 7.93 -9.14 5.12
C VAL A 445 7.27 -7.85 4.63
N ALA A 446 5.99 -7.62 4.90
CA ALA A 446 5.32 -6.37 4.51
C ALA A 446 5.96 -5.15 5.18
N ALA A 447 6.41 -5.26 6.43
CA ALA A 447 7.16 -4.19 7.08
C ALA A 447 8.53 -3.98 6.41
N ALA A 448 9.28 -5.06 6.17
CA ALA A 448 10.60 -4.98 5.52
C ALA A 448 10.54 -4.37 4.12
N MET A 449 9.52 -4.70 3.32
CA MET A 449 9.30 -4.10 2.00
C MET A 449 9.06 -2.58 2.04
N MET A 450 8.56 -2.07 3.16
CA MET A 450 8.30 -0.65 3.34
C MET A 450 9.46 0.12 3.98
N GLU A 451 10.55 -0.56 4.34
CA GLU A 451 11.74 0.12 4.82
C GLU A 451 12.31 1.05 3.71
N PRO A 452 12.56 2.34 4.01
CA PRO A 452 13.18 3.25 3.06
C PRO A 452 14.57 2.75 2.61
N PRO A 453 14.98 2.97 1.35
CA PRO A 453 14.28 3.77 0.34
C PRO A 453 13.18 3.01 -0.44
N GLY A 454 13.19 1.68 -0.43
CA GLY A 454 12.28 0.85 -1.23
C GLY A 454 10.79 1.12 -0.99
N GLY A 455 10.39 1.25 0.28
CA GLY A 455 9.02 1.62 0.63
C GLY A 455 8.57 2.97 0.07
N THR A 456 9.48 3.96 0.05
CA THR A 456 9.20 5.28 -0.51
C THR A 456 8.97 5.20 -2.02
N ALA A 457 9.84 4.49 -2.74
CA ALA A 457 9.70 4.26 -4.17
C ALA A 457 8.39 3.54 -4.52
N LEU A 458 8.02 2.49 -3.78
CA LEU A 458 6.77 1.74 -4.02
C LEU A 458 5.52 2.63 -3.90
N VAL A 459 5.51 3.55 -2.93
CA VAL A 459 4.38 4.48 -2.76
C VAL A 459 4.37 5.55 -3.85
N GLU A 460 5.54 6.07 -4.21
CA GLU A 460 5.69 7.04 -5.29
C GLU A 460 5.20 6.46 -6.62
N GLU A 461 5.58 5.21 -6.96
CA GLU A 461 5.09 4.52 -8.17
C GLU A 461 3.56 4.41 -8.20
N SER A 462 2.93 4.10 -7.06
CA SER A 462 1.46 4.03 -6.97
C SER A 462 0.80 5.39 -7.21
N ILE A 463 1.39 6.47 -6.68
CA ILE A 463 0.92 7.85 -6.91
C ILE A 463 1.07 8.21 -8.39
N MET A 464 2.23 7.93 -8.99
CA MET A 464 2.50 8.18 -10.41
C MET A 464 1.49 7.46 -11.30
N GLU A 465 1.26 6.16 -11.11
CA GLU A 465 0.30 5.39 -11.91
C GLU A 465 -1.13 5.93 -11.78
N SER A 466 -1.51 6.42 -10.60
CA SER A 466 -2.82 7.04 -10.43
C SER A 466 -2.96 8.36 -11.17
N LEU A 467 -1.91 9.19 -11.17
CA LEU A 467 -1.89 10.46 -11.89
C LEU A 467 -1.87 10.24 -13.40
N ASP A 468 -1.10 9.27 -13.89
CA ASP A 468 -1.06 8.94 -15.31
C ASP A 468 -2.42 8.45 -15.81
N PHE A 469 -3.12 7.63 -15.02
CA PHE A 469 -4.51 7.29 -15.31
C PHE A 469 -5.42 8.52 -15.34
N ARG A 470 -5.33 9.42 -14.35
CA ARG A 470 -6.16 10.64 -14.30
C ARG A 470 -5.90 11.57 -15.49
N ARG A 471 -4.63 11.76 -15.87
CA ARG A 471 -4.22 12.52 -17.06
C ARG A 471 -4.77 11.88 -18.33
N ALA A 472 -4.65 10.56 -18.47
CA ALA A 472 -5.18 9.85 -19.63
C ALA A 472 -6.72 9.99 -19.74
N MET A 473 -7.44 9.89 -18.63
CA MET A 473 -8.89 10.11 -18.61
C MET A 473 -9.28 11.53 -19.05
N ARG A 474 -8.53 12.55 -18.63
CA ARG A 474 -8.75 13.95 -19.04
C ARG A 474 -8.40 14.22 -20.48
N LYS A 475 -7.27 13.70 -20.94
CA LYS A 475 -6.88 13.79 -22.34
C LYS A 475 -7.98 13.24 -23.25
N VAL A 476 -8.57 12.10 -22.89
CA VAL A 476 -9.69 11.53 -23.65
C VAL A 476 -10.94 12.41 -23.59
N ASP A 477 -11.26 13.00 -22.42
CA ASP A 477 -12.35 13.98 -22.26
C ASP A 477 -12.16 15.18 -23.21
N GLU A 478 -10.95 15.77 -23.21
CA GLU A 478 -10.56 16.90 -24.05
C GLU A 478 -10.62 16.57 -25.56
N GLU A 479 -10.26 15.34 -25.95
CA GLU A 479 -10.33 14.88 -27.34
C GLU A 479 -11.78 14.69 -27.83
N TYR A 480 -12.73 14.35 -26.94
CA TYR A 480 -14.15 14.32 -27.26
C TYR A 480 -14.76 15.72 -27.36
N GLY A 481 -14.31 16.64 -26.50
CA GLY A 481 -14.81 18.01 -26.43
C GLY A 481 -16.19 18.14 -25.77
N ASP A 482 -16.64 19.38 -25.59
CA ASP A 482 -17.84 19.72 -24.80
C ASP A 482 -19.17 19.19 -25.36
N ASP A 483 -19.18 18.78 -26.64
CA ASP A 483 -20.38 18.30 -27.34
C ASP A 483 -20.65 16.80 -27.13
N ASP A 484 -19.75 16.07 -26.46
CA ASP A 484 -19.90 14.64 -26.21
C ASP A 484 -19.57 14.28 -24.74
N TRP A 485 -20.10 13.16 -24.25
CA TRP A 485 -19.94 12.76 -22.86
C TRP A 485 -18.72 11.85 -22.66
N TRP A 486 -18.02 12.02 -21.55
CA TRP A 486 -17.03 11.07 -21.07
C TRP A 486 -17.10 10.90 -19.55
N PHE A 487 -16.41 9.88 -19.06
CA PHE A 487 -16.28 9.63 -17.63
C PHE A 487 -15.32 10.64 -16.99
N LYS A 488 -15.69 11.20 -15.85
CA LYS A 488 -14.82 12.12 -15.09
C LYS A 488 -14.12 11.38 -13.96
N VAL A 489 -12.94 11.84 -13.54
CA VAL A 489 -12.28 11.34 -12.33
C VAL A 489 -12.34 12.41 -11.26
N TRP A 490 -12.96 12.08 -10.13
CA TRP A 490 -13.11 12.95 -8.98
C TRP A 490 -11.74 13.30 -8.37
N GLY A 491 -11.45 14.60 -8.28
CA GLY A 491 -10.18 15.12 -7.80
C GLY A 491 -9.99 16.59 -8.18
N PRO A 492 -8.83 17.19 -7.83
CA PRO A 492 -8.49 18.58 -8.14
C PRO A 492 -8.62 18.90 -9.62
N ASP A 493 -9.15 20.06 -10.01
CA ASP A 493 -9.37 20.42 -11.42
C ASP A 493 -8.07 20.56 -12.22
N ASP A 494 -6.99 20.98 -11.57
CA ASP A 494 -5.65 21.06 -12.17
C ASP A 494 -4.76 19.90 -11.72
N LEU A 495 -4.04 19.31 -12.67
CA LEU A 495 -2.99 18.31 -12.41
C LEU A 495 -1.69 18.79 -13.03
N THR A 496 -0.56 18.45 -12.41
CA THR A 496 0.74 18.69 -13.04
C THR A 496 0.90 17.85 -14.30
N GLU A 497 1.57 18.38 -15.33
CA GLU A 497 1.78 17.68 -16.61
C GLU A 497 2.58 16.37 -16.41
N GLU A 498 3.62 16.40 -15.59
CA GLU A 498 4.47 15.26 -15.27
C GLU A 498 4.71 15.11 -13.75
N GLY A 499 5.22 13.93 -13.35
CA GLY A 499 5.58 13.62 -11.96
C GLY A 499 4.39 13.51 -11.01
N ILE A 500 4.66 13.62 -9.70
CA ILE A 500 3.63 13.44 -8.64
C ILE A 500 2.96 14.73 -8.16
N GLY A 501 3.43 15.89 -8.61
CA GLY A 501 2.91 17.20 -8.19
C GLY A 501 3.13 17.53 -6.72
N ASN A 502 2.36 18.48 -6.17
CA ASN A 502 2.46 18.89 -4.76
C ASN A 502 1.25 18.46 -3.95
N THR A 503 1.46 18.06 -2.70
CA THR A 503 0.40 17.72 -1.73
C THR A 503 -0.66 18.83 -1.59
N LYS A 504 -0.26 20.10 -1.64
CA LYS A 504 -1.16 21.25 -1.45
C LYS A 504 -2.30 21.30 -2.49
N ASP A 505 -2.07 20.73 -3.67
CA ASP A 505 -3.04 20.73 -4.78
C ASP A 505 -4.18 19.73 -4.50
N TRP A 506 -3.95 18.77 -3.58
CA TRP A 506 -4.88 17.73 -3.15
C TRP A 506 -5.63 18.05 -1.86
N VAL A 507 -5.31 19.19 -1.22
CA VAL A 507 -5.99 19.65 0.00
C VAL A 507 -7.38 20.18 -0.36
N LEU A 508 -8.39 19.75 0.40
CA LEU A 508 -9.77 20.22 0.22
C LEU A 508 -9.88 21.69 0.65
N LYS A 509 -10.49 22.51 -0.21
CA LYS A 509 -10.62 23.97 -0.02
C LYS A 509 -12.05 24.35 0.38
N ARG A 510 -12.27 25.60 0.79
CA ARG A 510 -13.59 26.09 1.22
C ARG A 510 -14.59 26.20 0.06
N THR A 511 -15.84 25.81 0.32
CA THR A 511 -17.05 26.18 -0.45
C THR A 511 -17.98 26.93 0.52
N ASP A 512 -18.69 28.00 0.12
CA ASP A 512 -19.57 28.71 1.07
C ASP A 512 -20.82 27.91 1.47
N ALA A 513 -21.46 28.31 2.59
CA ALA A 513 -22.49 27.52 3.28
C ALA A 513 -23.90 27.60 2.65
N ASP A 514 -24.13 28.55 1.73
CA ASP A 514 -25.43 28.81 1.11
C ASP A 514 -25.49 28.43 -0.38
N GLY A 515 -24.44 27.84 -0.94
CA GLY A 515 -24.44 27.29 -2.30
C GLY A 515 -24.63 28.33 -3.41
N VAL A 516 -24.34 29.62 -3.17
CA VAL A 516 -24.40 30.67 -4.20
C VAL A 516 -23.29 31.72 -3.96
N GLN A 517 -22.38 31.78 -4.94
CA GLN A 517 -21.11 32.53 -5.10
C GLN A 517 -21.23 34.09 -4.98
N ALA A 518 -20.18 34.94 -4.98
CA ALA A 518 -18.79 34.85 -5.49
C ALA A 518 -17.84 35.92 -4.89
N ALA A 519 -16.53 35.62 -4.88
CA ALA A 519 -15.41 36.49 -5.32
C ALA A 519 -14.09 35.75 -4.99
N ASP A 520 -13.81 34.60 -5.59
CA ASP A 520 -13.17 34.49 -6.92
C ASP A 520 -13.41 33.14 -7.65
N GLY A 521 -14.34 32.32 -7.14
CA GLY A 521 -15.30 31.49 -7.89
C GLY A 521 -14.81 30.49 -8.93
N GLU A 522 -14.79 29.20 -8.53
CA GLU A 522 -15.42 28.08 -9.25
C GLU A 522 -15.95 27.06 -8.21
N ASP A 523 -16.85 26.16 -8.63
CA ASP A 523 -17.37 25.07 -7.81
C ASP A 523 -16.22 24.21 -7.27
N SER A 524 -16.11 24.04 -5.95
CA SER A 524 -15.07 23.16 -5.42
C SER A 524 -15.40 21.70 -5.79
N TRP A 525 -14.51 21.08 -6.57
CA TRP A 525 -14.64 19.73 -7.13
C TRP A 525 -15.09 18.63 -6.13
N HIS A 526 -14.87 18.83 -4.82
CA HIS A 526 -15.22 17.85 -3.79
C HIS A 526 -16.69 17.89 -3.32
N GLY A 527 -17.38 19.03 -3.40
CA GLY A 527 -18.80 19.16 -3.04
C GLY A 527 -19.16 18.91 -1.57
N PHE A 528 -18.29 19.30 -0.62
CA PHE A 528 -18.50 19.09 0.82
C PHE A 528 -18.82 20.37 1.62
N GLY A 529 -18.92 21.52 0.94
CA GLY A 529 -19.17 22.81 1.60
C GLY A 529 -17.91 23.42 2.21
N ASP A 530 -18.07 24.13 3.32
CA ASP A 530 -16.98 24.87 3.98
C ASP A 530 -16.02 23.88 4.65
N MET A 531 -14.77 23.85 4.18
CA MET A 531 -13.73 22.97 4.68
C MET A 531 -12.66 23.80 5.38
N ALA A 532 -12.31 23.39 6.59
CA ALA A 532 -11.25 24.06 7.34
C ALA A 532 -9.89 23.95 6.59
N PRO A 533 -9.15 25.07 6.43
CA PRO A 533 -7.90 25.07 5.68
C PRO A 533 -6.88 24.05 6.18
N GLY A 534 -6.35 23.22 5.29
CA GLY A 534 -5.31 22.23 5.62
C GLY A 534 -5.75 21.09 6.53
N PHE A 535 -7.07 20.94 6.76
CA PHE A 535 -7.60 19.90 7.63
C PHE A 535 -7.82 18.57 6.91
N ASN A 536 -8.15 18.60 5.61
CA ASN A 536 -8.41 17.41 4.82
C ASN A 536 -7.68 17.42 3.46
N MET A 537 -7.30 16.25 2.98
CA MET A 537 -6.79 16.05 1.61
C MET A 537 -7.45 14.84 0.97
N LEU A 538 -7.43 14.77 -0.36
CA LEU A 538 -7.76 13.54 -1.09
C LEU A 538 -6.49 12.76 -1.37
N ASP A 539 -6.54 11.47 -1.08
CA ASP A 539 -5.51 10.50 -1.42
C ASP A 539 -5.49 10.27 -2.95
N PRO A 540 -4.38 10.58 -3.67
CA PRO A 540 -4.33 10.46 -5.12
C PRO A 540 -4.62 9.06 -5.62
N ILE A 541 -4.13 8.04 -4.91
CA ILE A 541 -4.22 6.63 -5.30
C ILE A 541 -5.66 6.10 -5.22
N LYS A 542 -6.58 6.89 -4.67
CA LYS A 542 -8.00 6.59 -4.50
C LYS A 542 -8.77 7.33 -5.61
N ALA A 543 -8.98 6.68 -6.74
CA ALA A 543 -9.62 7.30 -7.90
C ALA A 543 -11.09 6.90 -7.99
N THR A 544 -11.97 7.89 -7.81
CA THR A 544 -13.41 7.72 -7.99
C THR A 544 -13.80 8.23 -9.36
N ILE A 545 -14.32 7.36 -10.21
CA ILE A 545 -14.82 7.71 -11.54
C ILE A 545 -16.30 8.06 -11.43
N ILE A 546 -16.69 9.18 -12.04
CA ILE A 546 -18.04 9.72 -12.07
C ILE A 546 -18.66 9.47 -13.45
N THR A 547 -19.88 8.95 -13.47
CA THR A 547 -20.64 8.67 -14.68
C THR A 547 -21.69 9.77 -14.92
N PRO A 548 -22.04 10.08 -16.19
CA PRO A 548 -23.04 11.11 -16.50
C PRO A 548 -24.42 10.84 -15.89
N GLY A 549 -25.18 11.89 -15.59
CA GLY A 549 -26.58 11.81 -15.17
C GLY A 549 -26.91 12.34 -13.77
N LEU A 550 -25.91 12.61 -12.92
CA LEU A 550 -26.09 13.28 -11.63
C LEU A 550 -25.02 14.35 -11.43
N ASN A 551 -25.45 15.59 -11.30
CA ASN A 551 -24.57 16.74 -11.12
C ASN A 551 -24.15 16.92 -9.66
N LEU A 552 -23.06 17.67 -9.46
CA LEU A 552 -22.52 17.97 -8.13
C LEU A 552 -23.50 18.76 -7.25
N ASP A 553 -24.41 19.52 -7.86
CA ASP A 553 -25.50 20.24 -7.20
C ASP A 553 -26.70 19.33 -6.83
N GLY A 554 -26.63 18.04 -7.17
CA GLY A 554 -27.65 17.05 -6.87
C GLY A 554 -28.81 16.98 -7.85
N ARG A 555 -28.77 17.72 -8.97
CA ARG A 555 -29.77 17.60 -10.03
C ARG A 555 -29.48 16.40 -10.92
N PHE A 556 -30.52 15.61 -11.20
CA PHE A 556 -30.48 14.60 -12.24
C PHE A 556 -30.63 15.29 -13.60
N GLU A 557 -29.85 14.84 -14.57
CA GLU A 557 -29.98 15.28 -15.96
C GLU A 557 -31.13 14.52 -16.66
N ASP A 558 -31.47 14.90 -17.89
CA ASP A 558 -32.52 14.20 -18.65
C ASP A 558 -32.08 12.78 -19.09
N THR A 559 -30.77 12.59 -19.23
CA THR A 559 -30.13 11.34 -19.60
C THR A 559 -29.05 10.98 -18.59
N GLY A 560 -28.86 9.69 -18.33
CA GLY A 560 -27.84 9.26 -17.41
C GLY A 560 -27.35 7.84 -17.64
N ILE A 561 -26.15 7.58 -17.12
CA ILE A 561 -25.47 6.31 -17.20
C ILE A 561 -25.22 5.85 -15.76
N PRO A 562 -26.12 5.06 -15.15
CA PRO A 562 -25.93 4.57 -13.79
C PRO A 562 -24.64 3.74 -13.68
N ALA A 563 -23.79 4.04 -12.70
CA ALA A 563 -22.52 3.35 -12.49
C ALA A 563 -22.70 1.84 -12.29
N SER A 564 -23.84 1.42 -11.73
CA SER A 564 -24.19 0.01 -11.56
C SER A 564 -24.31 -0.80 -12.85
N ILE A 565 -24.54 -0.16 -14.01
CA ILE A 565 -24.56 -0.79 -15.33
C ILE A 565 -23.13 -0.85 -15.88
N VAL A 566 -22.40 0.26 -15.80
CA VAL A 566 -20.98 0.34 -16.22
C VAL A 566 -20.16 -0.73 -15.53
N THR A 567 -20.32 -0.92 -14.22
CA THR A 567 -19.51 -1.88 -13.47
C THR A 567 -19.86 -3.33 -13.79
N LYS A 568 -21.11 -3.63 -14.17
CA LYS A 568 -21.48 -4.97 -14.67
C LYS A 568 -20.86 -5.25 -16.04
N TYR A 569 -20.87 -4.24 -16.91
CA TYR A 569 -20.20 -4.34 -18.20
C TYR A 569 -18.69 -4.58 -18.00
N LEU A 570 -18.04 -3.82 -17.12
CA LEU A 570 -16.62 -3.98 -16.81
C LEU A 570 -16.29 -5.39 -16.30
N VAL A 571 -17.13 -6.00 -15.45
CA VAL A 571 -16.90 -7.36 -14.94
C VAL A 571 -16.89 -8.39 -16.07
N GLU A 572 -17.81 -8.31 -17.04
CA GLU A 572 -17.82 -9.22 -18.20
C GLU A 572 -16.64 -8.97 -19.16
N HIS A 573 -15.99 -7.81 -19.06
CA HIS A 573 -14.76 -7.45 -19.78
C HIS A 573 -13.49 -7.63 -18.94
N GLY A 574 -13.57 -8.40 -17.84
CA GLY A 574 -12.41 -8.79 -17.03
C GLY A 574 -11.91 -7.71 -16.06
N VAL A 575 -12.70 -6.66 -15.81
CA VAL A 575 -12.36 -5.56 -14.90
C VAL A 575 -13.30 -5.55 -13.69
N VAL A 576 -12.75 -5.87 -12.52
CA VAL A 576 -13.49 -5.85 -11.25
C VAL A 576 -13.23 -4.53 -10.54
N VAL A 577 -14.30 -3.85 -10.16
CA VAL A 577 -14.25 -2.60 -9.38
C VAL A 577 -14.54 -2.88 -7.91
N GLU A 578 -14.02 -2.02 -7.04
CA GLU A 578 -14.00 -2.23 -5.59
C GLU A 578 -15.33 -1.76 -4.95
N LYS A 579 -15.77 -0.54 -5.27
CA LYS A 579 -17.06 0.02 -4.80
C LYS A 579 -17.82 0.66 -5.95
N THR A 580 -19.14 0.48 -5.94
CA THR A 580 -20.07 1.12 -6.89
C THR A 580 -21.11 1.91 -6.11
N GLY A 581 -21.20 3.21 -6.37
CA GLY A 581 -22.27 4.10 -5.98
C GLY A 581 -23.35 4.21 -7.05
N LEU A 582 -24.14 5.30 -7.02
CA LEU A 582 -25.21 5.53 -8.00
C LEU A 582 -24.64 5.96 -9.36
N TYR A 583 -23.82 7.01 -9.35
CA TYR A 583 -23.16 7.61 -10.52
C TYR A 583 -21.65 7.70 -10.31
N SER A 584 -21.12 6.85 -9.45
CA SER A 584 -19.69 6.79 -9.19
C SER A 584 -19.26 5.36 -8.96
N PHE A 585 -18.03 5.03 -9.31
CA PHE A 585 -17.38 3.80 -8.90
C PHE A 585 -15.91 4.05 -8.64
N PHE A 586 -15.34 3.23 -7.79
CA PHE A 586 -14.05 3.49 -7.18
C PHE A 586 -13.03 2.44 -7.60
N ILE A 587 -11.83 2.91 -7.93
CA ILE A 587 -10.65 2.09 -8.17
C ILE A 587 -9.50 2.55 -7.26
N MET A 588 -8.65 1.60 -6.90
CA MET A 588 -7.55 1.82 -5.98
C MET A 588 -6.24 1.44 -6.65
N PHE A 589 -5.29 2.38 -6.65
CA PHE A 589 -3.92 2.15 -7.06
C PHE A 589 -3.14 1.66 -5.84
N THR A 590 -2.75 0.38 -5.86
CA THR A 590 -1.97 -0.25 -4.77
C THR A 590 -0.52 -0.39 -5.21
N ILE A 591 0.39 -0.61 -4.25
CA ILE A 591 1.81 -0.90 -4.54
C ILE A 591 2.02 -2.17 -5.37
N GLY A 592 0.98 -3.00 -5.55
CA GLY A 592 1.02 -4.21 -6.37
C GLY A 592 0.51 -4.02 -7.81
N ILE A 593 0.05 -2.81 -8.18
CA ILE A 593 -0.36 -2.56 -9.57
C ILE A 593 0.87 -2.48 -10.47
N THR A 594 0.83 -3.21 -11.58
CA THR A 594 1.86 -3.14 -12.60
C THR A 594 1.66 -1.92 -13.48
N LYS A 595 2.77 -1.31 -13.90
CA LYS A 595 2.77 -0.13 -14.77
C LYS A 595 1.85 -0.32 -15.98
N GLY A 596 0.93 0.61 -16.18
CA GLY A 596 0.02 0.63 -17.33
C GLY A 596 -1.15 -0.36 -17.28
N ARG A 597 -1.41 -1.06 -16.17
CA ARG A 597 -2.61 -1.92 -16.03
C ARG A 597 -3.92 -1.13 -16.23
N TRP A 598 -3.91 0.16 -15.87
CA TRP A 598 -5.04 1.06 -16.06
C TRP A 598 -5.37 1.33 -17.55
N ASN A 599 -4.46 1.06 -18.50
CA ASN A 599 -4.75 1.14 -19.93
C ASN A 599 -5.89 0.18 -20.34
N THR A 600 -5.97 -0.99 -19.71
CA THR A 600 -7.05 -1.95 -19.94
C THR A 600 -8.39 -1.39 -19.46
N LEU A 601 -8.42 -0.71 -18.32
CA LEU A 601 -9.63 -0.05 -17.82
C LEU A 601 -10.04 1.10 -18.76
N LEU A 602 -9.10 1.96 -19.15
CA LEU A 602 -9.36 3.07 -20.08
C LEU A 602 -9.95 2.54 -21.40
N THR A 603 -9.37 1.47 -21.94
CA THR A 603 -9.88 0.81 -23.15
C THR A 603 -11.27 0.22 -22.96
N ALA A 604 -11.55 -0.40 -21.81
CA ALA A 604 -12.87 -0.95 -21.51
C ALA A 604 -13.95 0.15 -21.35
N LEU A 605 -13.60 1.31 -20.80
CA LEU A 605 -14.48 2.48 -20.74
C LEU A 605 -14.77 3.04 -22.14
N GLN A 606 -13.77 3.04 -23.02
CA GLN A 606 -13.93 3.43 -24.41
C GLN A 606 -14.87 2.47 -25.16
N GLN A 607 -14.70 1.16 -24.97
CA GLN A 607 -15.59 0.14 -25.52
C GLN A 607 -17.02 0.29 -25.00
N PHE A 608 -17.19 0.58 -23.71
CA PHE A 608 -18.51 0.85 -23.14
C PHE A 608 -19.18 2.05 -23.83
N LYS A 609 -18.45 3.16 -24.03
CA LYS A 609 -18.98 4.35 -24.73
C LYS A 609 -19.38 4.02 -26.16
N ASP A 610 -18.56 3.27 -26.89
CA ASP A 610 -18.85 2.85 -28.27
C ASP A 610 -20.10 1.96 -28.35
N ASP A 611 -20.21 0.98 -27.47
CA ASP A 611 -21.37 0.07 -27.39
C ASP A 611 -22.63 0.83 -26.97
N HIS A 612 -22.50 1.79 -26.05
CA HIS A 612 -23.59 2.67 -25.63
C HIS A 612 -24.06 3.55 -26.79
N ALA A 613 -23.14 4.16 -27.55
CA ALA A 613 -23.46 4.98 -28.71
C ALA A 613 -24.17 4.18 -29.82
N LYS A 614 -23.73 2.94 -30.08
CA LYS A 614 -24.36 2.00 -31.04
C LYS A 614 -25.67 1.41 -30.53
N ASN A 615 -26.01 1.63 -29.26
CA ASN A 615 -27.09 0.95 -28.54
C ASN A 615 -27.00 -0.58 -28.71
N GLN A 616 -25.80 -1.12 -28.52
CA GLN A 616 -25.46 -2.51 -28.77
C GLN A 616 -26.42 -3.44 -27.99
N PRO A 617 -26.97 -4.51 -28.60
CA PRO A 617 -27.88 -5.41 -27.92
C PRO A 617 -27.27 -6.03 -26.66
N MET A 618 -28.04 -6.06 -25.57
CA MET A 618 -27.57 -6.53 -24.26
C MET A 618 -27.06 -7.98 -24.29
N TRP A 619 -27.68 -8.87 -25.05
CA TRP A 619 -27.21 -10.27 -25.20
C TRP A 619 -25.81 -10.39 -25.83
N ARG A 620 -25.35 -9.34 -26.52
CA ARG A 620 -24.02 -9.28 -27.13
C ARG A 620 -23.01 -8.55 -26.24
N SER A 621 -23.41 -7.46 -25.59
CA SER A 621 -22.52 -6.68 -24.70
C SER A 621 -22.37 -7.27 -23.30
N MET A 622 -23.41 -7.90 -22.76
CA MET A 622 -23.43 -8.50 -21.41
C MET A 622 -24.22 -9.82 -21.39
N PRO A 623 -23.73 -10.88 -22.07
CA PRO A 623 -24.40 -12.18 -22.13
C PRO A 623 -24.63 -12.84 -20.77
N GLU A 624 -23.70 -12.74 -19.82
CA GLU A 624 -23.85 -13.38 -18.50
C GLU A 624 -24.94 -12.69 -17.67
N PHE A 625 -25.02 -11.35 -17.74
CA PHE A 625 -26.10 -10.58 -17.14
C PHE A 625 -27.45 -10.98 -17.74
N CYS A 626 -27.55 -11.11 -19.06
CA CYS A 626 -28.80 -11.51 -19.73
C CYS A 626 -29.21 -12.93 -19.34
N ALA A 627 -28.27 -13.87 -19.19
CA ALA A 627 -28.57 -15.22 -18.74
C ALA A 627 -29.21 -15.24 -17.33
N LYS A 628 -28.77 -14.34 -16.43
CA LYS A 628 -29.35 -14.18 -15.08
C LYS A 628 -30.65 -13.34 -15.10
N HIS A 629 -30.78 -12.42 -16.04
CA HIS A 629 -31.90 -11.50 -16.14
C HIS A 629 -32.48 -11.42 -17.57
N PRO A 630 -33.16 -12.48 -18.07
CA PRO A 630 -33.62 -12.57 -19.46
C PRO A 630 -34.56 -11.45 -19.90
N ARG A 631 -35.24 -10.77 -18.95
CA ARG A 631 -36.12 -9.62 -19.24
C ARG A 631 -35.42 -8.45 -19.95
N TYR A 632 -34.10 -8.36 -19.84
CA TYR A 632 -33.31 -7.27 -20.44
C TYR A 632 -32.65 -7.67 -21.77
N GLU A 633 -32.80 -8.92 -22.21
CA GLU A 633 -32.12 -9.46 -23.40
C GLU A 633 -32.44 -8.67 -24.69
N ASN A 634 -33.68 -8.20 -24.81
CA ASN A 634 -34.17 -7.45 -25.98
C ASN A 634 -33.86 -5.95 -25.92
N MET A 635 -33.25 -5.44 -24.85
CA MET A 635 -32.86 -4.03 -24.74
C MET A 635 -31.48 -3.79 -25.37
N GLY A 636 -31.23 -2.58 -25.86
CA GLY A 636 -29.88 -2.10 -26.11
C GLY A 636 -29.22 -1.54 -24.86
N LEU A 637 -27.90 -1.43 -24.85
CA LEU A 637 -27.13 -0.94 -23.70
C LEU A 637 -27.55 0.47 -23.25
N ARG A 638 -27.73 1.39 -24.21
CA ARG A 638 -28.19 2.76 -23.92
C ARG A 638 -29.62 2.78 -23.40
N ASP A 639 -30.49 1.95 -23.97
CA ASP A 639 -31.88 1.86 -23.51
C ASP A 639 -31.96 1.34 -22.07
N LEU A 640 -31.11 0.39 -21.69
CA LEU A 640 -31.02 -0.08 -20.31
C LEU A 640 -30.50 1.01 -19.36
N CYS A 641 -29.45 1.74 -19.75
CA CYS A 641 -28.94 2.87 -18.97
C CYS A 641 -30.04 3.90 -18.71
N GLN A 642 -30.75 4.32 -19.76
CA GLN A 642 -31.83 5.29 -19.63
C GLN A 642 -33.01 4.75 -18.81
N HIS A 643 -33.36 3.47 -18.97
CA HIS A 643 -34.43 2.83 -18.21
C HIS A 643 -34.16 2.79 -16.70
N VAL A 644 -32.91 2.63 -16.28
CA VAL A 644 -32.52 2.62 -14.86
C VAL A 644 -32.35 4.04 -14.30
N HIS A 645 -32.05 5.01 -15.17
CA HIS A 645 -31.96 6.41 -14.81
C HIS A 645 -33.33 7.05 -14.52
N GLN A 646 -34.36 6.68 -15.30
CA GLN A 646 -35.77 7.05 -15.10
C GLN A 646 -36.41 6.31 -13.91
#